data_AF-A0A2T5IL58-F1
#
_entry.id   AF-A0A2T5IL58-F1
#
_cell.length_a   1.000
_cell.length_b   1.000
_cell.length_c   1.000
_cell.angle_alpha   90.00
_cell.angle_beta   90.00
_cell.angle_gamma   90.00
#
_symmetry.space_group_name_H-M   'P 1'
#
loop_
_entity.id
_entity.type
_entity.pdbx_description
1 polymer ?
#
loop_
_entity_poly.entity_id
_entity_poly.type
_entity_poly.pdbx_seq_one_letter_code
_entity_poly.pdbx_strand_id
1 'polypeptide(L)'
;MKKLRKVKSQWCAVMVCGLSAAMLIAAPAPSVFAETTGANASSTIGSESSQTETPDMIEQSSNLYEDTDNAAVPPAEPVTGSADLTEGAPSDNSSEASEEVVPASNEGITQESGSLPVSGNPVSQPSDATPLESAPAVEMTAAATTLPEVNESSSDVAVSYTAVIAKGDFTLDSLPWGYSGYAFRYMTNDFVGQKIEVIRESQNGLYALVVLNGEKLGWVDKRALSDIVIIPKVQDLASAIAVDYTARISGTNFSLDSLPWGYAGYMYMETSTAYLDQKIQAEKETANGQYVLISLNGEKLGWIDKRALSDIYSQPKVQDITSALTVDYAARIGAAGFSIDSLPWGYAGYAQMTTSSAYLNQSVQAIKETANGLYALIAQNGNSLGWIDKRALTDIYIELKVQELATGITVDYKATIAAAGFSIDSLPWGYAGYGQIDTTSNHTGERIQAVQESPNGLYVLISSNGTRLGWVDKRALTDIAVPPKLQDVASAVVVAYTAAVTSPGYSIDSLPWGYAGYQLMATSTDYLGQRVEAVKETANGAYVLLSMNGKKIGWIDKKALGDFSYRSQAQNISGGTVVSYSPTIAKAGFSVDTLPWGYAGYQWRTSTDSYVGQKVDAIRESADGHYVLISLNGNYIGWVDKAALSGLPTYAKGPDWTVINGYFRSNSGVTYYIGNSYIIVSLSHQSVWAYKGETMLVSAPVITGKPSANNATPRGLFYIQPFKQSPSVLIGADYASPVSFWIPFVGNMVGLHDSSWQTHGYGGDVYLYYGSHGCVNTPYEAVRTLYYSYPVGTPVVVY
;
A
#
# COMPACT_ATOMS: atom_id res chain seq x y z
N MET A 1 69.41 -45.05 -21.26
CA MET A 1 69.49 -46.34 -20.52
C MET A 1 68.11 -46.65 -19.95
N LYS A 2 67.67 -47.94 -19.89
CA LYS A 2 66.42 -48.44 -19.24
C LYS A 2 65.09 -47.82 -19.76
N LYS A 3 64.00 -48.55 -20.08
CA LYS A 3 63.77 -50.00 -20.34
C LYS A 3 62.55 -50.16 -21.29
N LEU A 4 62.53 -51.25 -22.07
CA LEU A 4 61.46 -51.75 -22.97
C LEU A 4 60.13 -52.06 -22.23
N ARG A 5 58.94 -52.31 -22.86
CA ARG A 5 58.55 -52.85 -24.20
C ARG A 5 57.38 -52.01 -24.84
N LYS A 6 56.83 -52.16 -26.07
CA LYS A 6 56.75 -53.19 -27.16
C LYS A 6 55.73 -54.36 -26.95
N VAL A 7 54.91 -54.84 -27.92
CA VAL A 7 54.62 -54.46 -29.34
C VAL A 7 53.38 -55.22 -29.92
N LYS A 8 52.77 -54.74 -31.05
CA LYS A 8 51.82 -55.42 -32.00
C LYS A 8 50.42 -55.87 -31.45
N SER A 9 49.28 -55.97 -32.18
CA SER A 9 48.79 -55.83 -33.58
C SER A 9 48.42 -57.12 -34.36
N GLN A 10 47.12 -57.32 -34.65
CA GLN A 10 46.43 -58.13 -35.69
C GLN A 10 44.94 -58.26 -35.26
N TRP A 11 43.92 -58.70 -36.02
CA TRP A 11 43.43 -58.67 -37.43
C TRP A 11 42.31 -59.74 -37.51
N CYS A 12 41.49 -59.73 -38.58
CA CYS A 12 40.28 -60.58 -38.79
C CYS A 12 39.08 -60.24 -37.87
N ALA A 13 37.81 -60.08 -38.29
CA ALA A 13 37.05 -60.39 -39.52
C ALA A 13 36.58 -61.86 -39.70
N VAL A 14 35.55 -62.07 -40.55
CA VAL A 14 34.88 -63.35 -40.94
C VAL A 14 33.80 -63.83 -39.93
N MET A 15 32.58 -64.31 -40.28
CA MET A 15 31.74 -64.18 -41.51
C MET A 15 30.25 -64.56 -41.24
N VAL A 16 29.37 -64.09 -42.13
CA VAL A 16 28.20 -64.76 -42.76
C VAL A 16 27.61 -66.05 -42.13
N CYS A 17 26.32 -66.00 -41.76
CA CYS A 17 25.22 -66.90 -42.18
C CYS A 17 23.92 -66.50 -41.43
N GLY A 18 22.70 -66.68 -41.93
CA GLY A 18 22.24 -67.20 -43.23
C GLY A 18 20.78 -67.68 -43.14
N LEU A 19 20.06 -67.75 -44.28
CA LEU A 19 18.63 -68.09 -44.45
C LEU A 19 17.63 -67.05 -43.88
N SER A 20 16.62 -66.49 -44.57
CA SER A 20 15.88 -66.73 -45.86
C SER A 20 14.52 -67.46 -45.73
N ALA A 21 13.58 -67.09 -46.62
CA ALA A 21 12.14 -67.45 -46.66
C ALA A 21 11.32 -66.86 -45.48
N ALA A 22 10.25 -66.06 -45.64
CA ALA A 22 9.43 -65.60 -46.77
C ALA A 22 8.54 -66.65 -47.46
N MET A 23 7.23 -66.68 -47.11
CA MET A 23 6.08 -66.52 -48.05
C MET A 23 4.71 -66.77 -47.38
N LEU A 24 3.76 -65.82 -47.57
CA LEU A 24 2.27 -65.98 -47.57
C LEU A 24 1.64 -66.58 -46.28
N ILE A 25 0.31 -66.68 -46.04
CA ILE A 25 -0.93 -66.55 -46.84
C ILE A 25 -1.91 -65.56 -46.14
N ALA A 26 -2.93 -65.09 -46.86
CA ALA A 26 -3.99 -64.18 -46.39
C ALA A 26 -5.00 -64.79 -45.38
N ALA A 27 -5.83 -63.92 -44.80
CA ALA A 27 -6.98 -64.27 -43.96
C ALA A 27 -8.13 -64.94 -44.75
N PRO A 28 -9.05 -65.63 -44.05
CA PRO A 28 -10.46 -65.25 -44.20
C PRO A 28 -11.28 -65.27 -42.89
N ALA A 29 -12.48 -64.68 -42.94
CA ALA A 29 -13.61 -64.90 -42.01
C ALA A 29 -14.62 -65.90 -42.65
N PRO A 30 -15.91 -66.07 -42.25
CA PRO A 30 -16.68 -65.58 -41.08
C PRO A 30 -17.56 -66.68 -40.42
N SER A 31 -18.65 -66.28 -39.72
CA SER A 31 -19.92 -67.03 -39.49
C SER A 31 -19.91 -68.17 -38.41
N VAL A 32 -21.01 -68.60 -37.75
CA VAL A 32 -22.41 -68.12 -37.54
C VAL A 32 -23.03 -68.87 -36.31
N PHE A 33 -24.30 -68.62 -35.95
CA PHE A 33 -25.12 -69.13 -34.81
C PHE A 33 -24.92 -68.34 -33.49
N ALA A 34 -25.92 -67.80 -32.77
CA ALA A 34 -27.35 -68.10 -32.55
C ALA A 34 -27.60 -69.24 -31.52
N GLU A 35 -28.67 -69.27 -30.70
CA GLU A 35 -29.97 -68.58 -30.80
C GLU A 35 -30.79 -68.54 -29.47
N THR A 36 -31.39 -67.40 -29.08
CA THR A 36 -32.57 -67.24 -28.16
C THR A 36 -32.50 -67.82 -26.71
N THR A 37 -33.46 -67.62 -25.77
CA THR A 37 -34.75 -66.89 -25.62
C THR A 37 -34.71 -66.03 -24.32
N GLY A 38 -35.62 -65.10 -23.99
CA GLY A 38 -36.79 -64.48 -24.64
C GLY A 38 -37.19 -63.22 -23.83
N ALA A 39 -37.66 -62.13 -24.46
CA ALA A 39 -39.08 -61.76 -24.64
C ALA A 39 -39.79 -61.25 -23.34
N ASN A 40 -40.62 -60.19 -23.35
CA ASN A 40 -41.32 -59.58 -24.49
C ASN A 40 -41.83 -58.13 -24.21
N ALA A 41 -42.05 -57.33 -25.27
CA ALA A 41 -42.98 -56.18 -25.38
C ALA A 41 -42.80 -54.93 -24.44
N SER A 42 -43.25 -53.71 -24.79
CA SER A 42 -43.59 -53.05 -26.08
C SER A 42 -43.85 -51.54 -25.86
N SER A 43 -43.57 -50.70 -26.87
CA SER A 43 -44.23 -49.40 -27.22
C SER A 43 -44.35 -48.24 -26.20
N THR A 44 -44.56 -46.96 -26.52
CA THR A 44 -44.26 -45.95 -27.59
C THR A 44 -45.04 -44.68 -27.17
N ILE A 45 -44.54 -43.46 -27.43
CA ILE A 45 -45.26 -42.14 -27.40
C ILE A 45 -45.66 -41.55 -26.02
N GLY A 46 -45.44 -40.23 -25.87
CA GLY A 46 -46.16 -39.32 -24.95
C GLY A 46 -45.29 -38.81 -23.79
N SER A 47 -44.96 -37.52 -23.59
CA SER A 47 -45.59 -36.19 -23.83
C SER A 47 -46.45 -35.66 -22.68
N GLU A 48 -45.95 -34.61 -22.00
CA GLU A 48 -46.70 -33.63 -21.18
C GLU A 48 -47.44 -34.16 -19.93
N SER A 49 -47.81 -33.33 -18.93
CA SER A 49 -47.19 -32.11 -18.37
C SER A 49 -47.86 -31.81 -17.01
N SER A 50 -47.28 -30.90 -16.20
CA SER A 50 -47.96 -30.19 -15.09
C SER A 50 -48.37 -31.06 -13.86
N GLN A 51 -48.71 -30.53 -12.67
CA GLN A 51 -48.73 -29.15 -12.16
C GLN A 51 -48.71 -29.11 -10.60
N THR A 52 -48.01 -28.13 -10.00
CA THR A 52 -48.32 -27.45 -8.70
C THR A 52 -48.48 -28.27 -7.38
N GLU A 53 -48.46 -27.74 -6.15
CA GLU A 53 -48.43 -26.34 -5.61
C GLU A 53 -47.28 -26.11 -4.59
N THR A 54 -47.01 -24.83 -4.27
CA THR A 54 -46.25 -24.34 -3.10
C THR A 54 -47.17 -23.49 -2.20
N PRO A 55 -46.82 -23.16 -0.94
CA PRO A 55 -46.04 -21.93 -0.63
C PRO A 55 -45.07 -22.13 0.57
N ASP A 56 -44.32 -21.17 1.15
CA ASP A 56 -44.33 -19.69 1.07
C ASP A 56 -42.94 -19.07 1.44
N MET A 57 -42.81 -17.72 1.37
CA MET A 57 -41.76 -16.82 1.93
C MET A 57 -40.40 -16.63 1.19
N ILE A 58 -40.35 -15.64 0.27
CA ILE A 58 -39.66 -14.31 0.40
C ILE A 58 -38.15 -14.30 0.82
N GLU A 59 -37.18 -13.61 0.18
CA GLU A 59 -37.15 -12.71 -1.03
C GLU A 59 -35.75 -12.62 -1.72
N GLN A 60 -35.47 -11.57 -2.52
CA GLN A 60 -34.33 -11.42 -3.44
C GLN A 60 -33.30 -10.29 -3.14
N SER A 61 -32.04 -10.55 -3.51
CA SER A 61 -31.06 -9.66 -4.20
C SER A 61 -30.72 -8.22 -3.73
N SER A 62 -29.49 -8.04 -3.23
CA SER A 62 -28.53 -6.93 -3.55
C SER A 62 -27.17 -7.21 -2.86
N ASN A 63 -26.00 -7.25 -3.52
CA ASN A 63 -25.16 -6.20 -4.18
C ASN A 63 -24.30 -5.34 -3.22
N LEU A 64 -23.11 -4.94 -3.71
CA LEU A 64 -22.09 -4.04 -3.10
C LEU A 64 -21.16 -4.67 -2.02
N TYR A 65 -19.85 -4.35 -1.89
CA TYR A 65 -18.78 -3.83 -2.78
C TYR A 65 -17.44 -3.84 -1.98
N GLU A 66 -16.25 -3.98 -2.61
CA GLU A 66 -14.90 -3.56 -2.09
C GLU A 66 -14.38 -4.19 -0.74
N ASP A 67 -13.07 -4.22 -0.36
CA ASP A 67 -11.80 -3.95 -1.06
C ASP A 67 -10.58 -4.77 -0.51
N THR A 68 -9.43 -4.64 -1.20
CA THR A 68 -8.00 -4.96 -0.93
C THR A 68 -7.46 -5.57 0.39
N ASP A 69 -6.68 -6.65 0.22
CA ASP A 69 -5.25 -6.88 0.55
C ASP A 69 -4.58 -6.68 1.95
N ASN A 70 -3.88 -7.77 2.33
CA ASN A 70 -2.50 -7.93 2.82
C ASN A 70 -1.46 -6.78 2.60
N ALA A 71 -0.28 -6.70 3.27
CA ALA A 71 0.29 -7.30 4.49
C ALA A 71 1.73 -6.73 4.77
N ALA A 72 2.42 -7.27 5.78
CA ALA A 72 3.89 -7.42 5.90
C ALA A 72 4.82 -6.26 6.39
N VAL A 73 4.97 -6.26 7.73
CA VAL A 73 6.08 -6.09 8.71
C VAL A 73 7.62 -5.98 8.26
N PRO A 74 8.69 -6.05 9.11
CA PRO A 74 9.75 -5.00 9.27
C PRO A 74 11.21 -5.54 8.98
N PRO A 75 12.28 -5.39 9.82
CA PRO A 75 12.83 -4.31 10.70
C PRO A 75 14.35 -4.00 10.46
N ALA A 76 14.94 -3.01 11.18
CA ALA A 76 16.39 -2.99 11.51
C ALA A 76 16.79 -2.00 12.63
N GLU A 77 17.65 -2.43 13.57
CA GLU A 77 18.58 -1.62 14.41
C GLU A 77 19.70 -2.56 14.92
N PRO A 78 20.96 -2.11 15.21
CA PRO A 78 21.26 -1.62 16.58
C PRO A 78 22.48 -0.65 16.80
N VAL A 79 22.33 0.31 17.73
CA VAL A 79 23.17 0.57 18.95
C VAL A 79 24.71 0.90 18.88
N THR A 80 25.11 2.03 19.51
CA THR A 80 26.47 2.47 20.03
C THR A 80 27.66 2.75 19.07
N GLY A 81 28.68 3.57 19.40
CA GLY A 81 28.82 4.56 20.51
C GLY A 81 30.26 4.99 20.89
N SER A 82 30.53 6.32 20.95
CA SER A 82 31.59 7.09 21.66
C SER A 82 33.11 6.98 21.29
N ALA A 83 33.79 8.14 21.33
CA ALA A 83 35.26 8.43 21.36
C ALA A 83 36.12 7.91 20.16
N ASP A 84 37.25 8.51 19.77
CA ASP A 84 38.26 9.33 20.49
C ASP A 84 38.96 10.38 19.59
N LEU A 85 39.93 11.16 20.11
CA LEU A 85 40.74 12.20 19.41
C LEU A 85 42.25 11.90 19.40
N THR A 86 42.91 12.07 18.25
CA THR A 86 44.37 12.33 18.06
C THR A 86 44.65 12.46 16.54
N GLU A 87 45.67 13.16 16.01
CA GLU A 87 46.75 14.00 16.56
C GLU A 87 47.18 15.00 15.45
N GLY A 88 47.80 16.15 15.76
CA GLY A 88 48.42 17.02 14.72
C GLY A 88 48.49 18.53 15.03
N ALA A 89 49.67 18.99 15.46
CA ALA A 89 50.10 20.40 15.57
C ALA A 89 51.35 20.63 14.67
N PRO A 90 52.01 21.81 14.56
CA PRO A 90 51.82 23.12 15.25
C PRO A 90 51.74 24.29 14.20
N SER A 91 52.12 25.58 14.39
CA SER A 91 52.74 26.37 15.48
C SER A 91 52.44 27.89 15.32
N ASP A 92 52.85 28.70 16.33
CA ASP A 92 53.23 30.14 16.28
C ASP A 92 52.14 31.22 15.96
N ASN A 93 52.13 32.45 16.52
CA ASN A 93 53.07 33.13 17.45
C ASN A 93 52.39 34.28 18.27
N SER A 94 53.07 34.79 19.32
CA SER A 94 52.95 36.13 19.99
C SER A 94 51.58 36.60 20.55
N SER A 95 51.38 36.96 21.84
CA SER A 95 51.99 37.99 22.73
C SER A 95 51.60 39.45 22.36
N GLU A 96 51.29 40.42 23.24
CA GLU A 96 51.47 40.68 24.70
C GLU A 96 50.12 41.24 25.30
N ALA A 97 49.73 41.11 26.59
CA ALA A 97 50.20 41.71 27.87
C ALA A 97 50.20 43.27 27.94
N SER A 98 49.82 43.97 29.02
CA SER A 98 49.07 43.62 30.27
C SER A 98 48.58 44.88 31.03
N GLU A 99 47.68 44.72 32.04
CA GLU A 99 47.44 45.60 33.23
C GLU A 99 46.97 47.07 32.98
N GLU A 100 46.46 47.88 33.93
CA GLU A 100 46.13 47.85 35.38
C GLU A 100 44.88 48.79 35.60
N VAL A 101 44.12 48.94 36.71
CA VAL A 101 44.11 48.42 38.10
C VAL A 101 42.65 48.42 38.68
N VAL A 102 42.43 48.73 39.97
CA VAL A 102 41.19 48.65 40.82
C VAL A 102 41.11 49.86 41.79
N PRO A 103 40.23 50.01 42.83
CA PRO A 103 38.82 49.59 43.09
C PRO A 103 37.92 50.65 43.84
N ALA A 104 36.68 50.24 44.21
CA ALA A 104 35.87 50.62 45.41
C ALA A 104 35.21 52.03 45.48
N SER A 105 34.11 52.28 46.26
CA SER A 105 33.56 51.58 47.45
C SER A 105 32.04 51.83 47.75
N ASN A 106 31.40 50.84 48.42
CA ASN A 106 30.30 50.85 49.42
C ASN A 106 28.95 51.62 49.28
N GLU A 107 27.86 50.83 49.39
CA GLU A 107 26.67 50.90 50.29
C GLU A 107 25.95 52.23 50.67
N GLY A 108 24.60 52.20 50.67
CA GLY A 108 23.73 53.21 51.31
C GLY A 108 22.22 53.04 51.03
N ILE A 109 21.33 53.38 52.00
CA ILE A 109 19.85 53.15 51.97
C ILE A 109 19.18 54.31 52.76
N THR A 110 17.96 54.85 52.50
CA THR A 110 16.62 54.25 52.76
C THR A 110 15.45 55.12 52.24
N GLN A 111 14.32 54.46 51.91
CA GLN A 111 12.91 54.85 51.64
C GLN A 111 12.35 56.32 51.67
N GLU A 112 11.33 56.50 50.81
CA GLU A 112 9.96 57.07 51.03
C GLU A 112 9.49 58.52 50.70
N SER A 113 8.25 58.55 50.17
CA SER A 113 7.12 59.51 50.34
C SER A 113 7.11 60.95 49.74
N GLY A 114 6.02 61.33 49.02
CA GLY A 114 5.65 62.76 48.80
C GLY A 114 4.75 63.27 47.62
N SER A 115 3.44 62.97 47.60
CA SER A 115 2.32 63.89 47.19
C SER A 115 2.07 64.42 45.73
N LEU A 116 0.86 64.97 45.52
CA LEU A 116 0.20 65.44 44.26
C LEU A 116 0.21 66.98 44.05
N PRO A 117 -0.24 67.51 42.89
CA PRO A 117 -1.54 68.26 42.87
C PRO A 117 -2.44 68.01 41.61
N VAL A 118 -3.42 68.91 41.34
CA VAL A 118 -4.72 68.65 40.65
C VAL A 118 -5.08 69.67 39.54
N SER A 119 -5.84 69.25 38.49
CA SER A 119 -6.92 69.97 37.74
C SER A 119 -7.09 69.39 36.32
N GLY A 120 -8.25 69.33 35.64
CA GLY A 120 -9.64 69.74 35.92
C GLY A 120 -10.59 69.39 34.74
N ASN A 121 -11.93 69.54 34.87
CA ASN A 121 -12.92 69.04 33.88
C ASN A 121 -14.25 69.84 33.90
N PRO A 122 -14.97 70.01 32.75
CA PRO A 122 -16.45 70.16 32.77
C PRO A 122 -17.21 69.44 31.60
N VAL A 123 -18.21 68.58 31.87
CA VAL A 123 -19.69 68.84 31.87
C VAL A 123 -20.33 69.02 30.47
N SER A 124 -21.29 68.17 30.03
CA SER A 124 -22.75 68.40 30.15
C SER A 124 -23.64 67.17 29.80
N GLN A 125 -24.89 67.17 30.31
CA GLN A 125 -26.07 66.30 30.00
C GLN A 125 -27.31 67.21 29.77
N PRO A 126 -28.61 66.79 29.69
CA PRO A 126 -29.29 65.47 29.67
C PRO A 126 -30.01 65.24 28.31
N SER A 127 -31.18 64.61 28.06
CA SER A 127 -32.22 63.78 28.77
C SER A 127 -32.79 62.73 27.76
N ASP A 128 -34.00 62.13 27.72
CA ASP A 128 -35.30 62.19 28.45
C ASP A 128 -36.15 60.89 28.24
N ALA A 129 -37.38 60.76 28.79
CA ALA A 129 -38.23 59.54 28.62
C ALA A 129 -39.76 59.69 28.77
N THR A 130 -40.58 58.90 28.04
CA THR A 130 -41.97 58.44 28.41
C THR A 130 -42.56 57.39 27.41
N PRO A 131 -43.59 56.57 27.75
CA PRO A 131 -44.01 55.38 26.95
C PRO A 131 -45.53 55.17 26.65
N LEU A 132 -45.84 54.08 25.92
CA LEU A 132 -47.09 53.27 25.85
C LEU A 132 -48.38 53.77 25.13
N GLU A 133 -48.92 52.93 24.24
CA GLU A 133 -50.37 52.71 23.96
C GLU A 133 -50.59 51.25 23.43
N SER A 134 -51.82 50.74 23.26
CA SER A 134 -52.08 49.28 23.24
C SER A 134 -53.32 48.74 22.48
N ALA A 135 -53.30 47.41 22.21
CA ALA A 135 -54.40 46.51 21.79
C ALA A 135 -54.92 46.60 20.32
N PRO A 136 -55.64 45.59 19.78
CA PRO A 136 -56.05 44.29 20.36
C PRO A 136 -55.52 43.04 19.59
N ALA A 137 -56.01 41.84 19.97
CA ALA A 137 -55.54 40.54 19.46
C ALA A 137 -56.40 39.94 18.32
N VAL A 138 -55.82 38.92 17.64
CA VAL A 138 -56.51 37.97 16.75
C VAL A 138 -56.04 36.55 17.10
N GLU A 139 -56.92 35.56 17.02
CA GLU A 139 -56.67 34.19 17.53
C GLU A 139 -55.71 33.37 16.65
N MET A 140 -54.87 32.55 17.30
CA MET A 140 -54.15 31.46 16.64
C MET A 140 -55.03 30.20 16.58
N THR A 141 -55.28 29.69 15.37
CA THR A 141 -55.65 28.27 15.21
C THR A 141 -54.40 27.41 15.40
N ALA A 142 -54.42 26.51 16.38
CA ALA A 142 -53.25 25.71 16.74
C ALA A 142 -52.88 24.66 15.67
N ALA A 143 -51.62 24.65 15.27
CA ALA A 143 -50.95 23.51 14.64
C ALA A 143 -49.79 23.09 15.55
N ALA A 144 -49.69 21.79 15.85
CA ALA A 144 -48.64 21.27 16.72
C ALA A 144 -47.31 21.19 15.97
N THR A 145 -46.53 22.27 15.97
CA THR A 145 -45.15 22.26 15.47
C THR A 145 -44.25 21.41 16.36
N THR A 146 -43.88 20.22 15.87
CA THR A 146 -42.78 19.43 16.39
C THR A 146 -41.48 20.23 16.30
N LEU A 147 -40.82 20.49 17.43
CA LEU A 147 -39.61 21.31 17.47
C LEU A 147 -38.43 20.61 16.76
N PRO A 148 -37.61 21.35 15.99
CA PRO A 148 -36.53 20.77 15.20
C PRO A 148 -35.45 20.14 16.07
N GLU A 149 -34.98 18.94 15.71
CA GLU A 149 -34.03 18.14 16.49
C GLU A 149 -32.67 18.84 16.71
N VAL A 150 -32.07 18.68 17.89
CA VAL A 150 -30.78 19.31 18.23
C VAL A 150 -29.63 18.46 17.70
N ASN A 151 -28.90 19.02 16.74
CA ASN A 151 -27.82 18.36 16.03
C ASN A 151 -26.44 18.76 16.56
N GLU A 152 -25.43 17.93 16.29
CA GLU A 152 -24.02 18.12 16.67
C GLU A 152 -23.14 17.98 15.42
N SER A 153 -22.07 18.79 15.32
CA SER A 153 -21.05 18.64 14.28
C SER A 153 -19.79 17.93 14.82
N SER A 154 -19.06 17.26 13.93
CA SER A 154 -17.73 16.73 14.22
C SER A 154 -16.68 17.84 14.45
N SER A 155 -17.00 19.10 14.11
CA SER A 155 -16.20 20.28 14.43
C SER A 155 -16.35 20.82 15.85
N ASP A 156 -17.34 20.35 16.60
CA ASP A 156 -17.77 20.98 17.86
C ASP A 156 -16.99 20.43 19.05
N VAL A 157 -16.40 21.35 19.81
CA VAL A 157 -15.51 21.04 20.94
C VAL A 157 -16.33 20.42 22.06
N ALA A 158 -16.05 19.17 22.42
CA ALA A 158 -16.63 18.54 23.59
C ALA A 158 -16.14 19.25 24.86
N VAL A 159 -17.07 19.65 25.73
CA VAL A 159 -16.77 20.32 27.01
C VAL A 159 -17.59 19.69 28.13
N SER A 160 -17.35 20.15 29.36
CA SER A 160 -18.09 19.72 30.52
C SER A 160 -18.11 20.83 31.56
N TYR A 161 -19.22 21.56 31.64
CA TYR A 161 -19.47 22.52 32.71
C TYR A 161 -20.95 22.61 33.04
N THR A 162 -21.28 23.13 34.22
CA THR A 162 -22.62 23.65 34.49
C THR A 162 -22.62 25.16 34.46
N ALA A 163 -23.74 25.76 34.09
CA ALA A 163 -23.94 27.20 34.08
C ALA A 163 -25.41 27.50 34.41
N VAL A 164 -25.74 28.76 34.65
CA VAL A 164 -27.11 29.24 34.81
C VAL A 164 -27.50 30.04 33.56
N ILE A 165 -28.70 29.81 33.02
CA ILE A 165 -29.27 30.69 31.98
C ILE A 165 -29.68 32.00 32.66
N ALA A 166 -28.94 33.08 32.38
CA ALA A 166 -28.97 34.32 33.15
C ALA A 166 -29.70 35.47 32.44
N LYS A 167 -29.96 35.33 31.13
CA LYS A 167 -30.59 36.36 30.30
C LYS A 167 -31.62 35.74 29.39
N GLY A 168 -32.73 36.45 29.17
CA GLY A 168 -33.89 35.94 28.42
C GLY A 168 -33.99 36.38 26.96
N ASP A 169 -33.11 37.27 26.51
CA ASP A 169 -33.10 37.93 25.20
C ASP A 169 -32.35 37.15 24.10
N PHE A 170 -32.09 35.86 24.33
CA PHE A 170 -31.37 34.96 23.42
C PHE A 170 -32.23 33.74 23.01
N THR A 171 -31.84 33.07 21.93
CA THR A 171 -32.51 31.87 21.40
C THR A 171 -31.85 30.57 21.87
N LEU A 172 -32.65 29.49 21.86
CA LEU A 172 -32.21 28.10 21.91
C LEU A 172 -32.54 27.48 20.56
N ASP A 173 -31.52 27.06 19.81
CA ASP A 173 -31.60 26.65 18.40
C ASP A 173 -31.20 25.17 18.19
N SER A 174 -31.57 24.57 17.06
CA SER A 174 -31.22 23.19 16.68
C SER A 174 -29.73 23.00 16.35
N LEU A 175 -29.05 24.08 15.95
CA LEU A 175 -27.62 24.21 15.63
C LEU A 175 -27.16 25.59 16.10
N PRO A 176 -25.84 25.86 16.22
CA PRO A 176 -25.35 27.20 16.56
C PRO A 176 -25.91 28.27 15.61
N TRP A 177 -26.31 29.42 16.16
CA TRP A 177 -27.03 30.45 15.41
C TRP A 177 -26.23 30.90 14.16
N GLY A 178 -26.90 30.91 13.00
CA GLY A 178 -26.28 31.23 11.71
C GLY A 178 -25.59 30.06 10.98
N TYR A 179 -25.52 28.86 11.56
CA TYR A 179 -25.07 27.66 10.83
C TYR A 179 -26.11 27.21 9.80
N SER A 180 -25.69 26.65 8.66
CA SER A 180 -26.62 26.21 7.63
C SER A 180 -27.57 25.12 8.17
N GLY A 181 -28.88 25.37 8.08
CA GLY A 181 -29.91 24.47 8.62
C GLY A 181 -30.27 24.68 10.10
N TYR A 182 -29.74 25.70 10.78
CA TYR A 182 -30.21 26.07 12.12
C TYR A 182 -31.69 26.47 12.10
N ALA A 183 -32.41 26.10 13.15
CA ALA A 183 -33.83 26.38 13.32
C ALA A 183 -34.16 26.58 14.81
N PHE A 184 -35.00 27.58 15.07
CA PHE A 184 -35.42 27.99 16.41
C PHE A 184 -36.19 26.87 17.15
N ARG A 185 -35.90 26.70 18.45
CA ARG A 185 -36.65 25.82 19.37
C ARG A 185 -37.35 26.60 20.48
N TYR A 186 -36.62 27.44 21.23
CA TYR A 186 -37.17 28.19 22.37
C TYR A 186 -36.51 29.57 22.56
N MET A 187 -37.13 30.44 23.36
CA MET A 187 -36.45 31.60 23.94
C MET A 187 -35.76 31.21 25.26
N THR A 188 -34.62 31.82 25.55
CA THR A 188 -33.93 31.65 26.85
C THR A 188 -34.73 32.21 28.02
N ASN A 189 -35.63 33.17 27.77
CA ASN A 189 -36.56 33.74 28.76
C ASN A 189 -37.28 32.65 29.57
N ASP A 190 -37.69 31.58 28.92
CA ASP A 190 -38.50 30.51 29.51
C ASP A 190 -37.68 29.59 30.44
N PHE A 191 -36.36 29.79 30.48
CA PHE A 191 -35.39 29.02 31.26
C PHE A 191 -34.49 29.90 32.16
N VAL A 192 -34.77 31.20 32.32
CA VAL A 192 -33.94 32.08 33.17
C VAL A 192 -33.94 31.59 34.62
N GLY A 193 -32.74 31.51 35.20
CA GLY A 193 -32.49 30.95 36.53
C GLY A 193 -32.32 29.44 36.58
N GLN A 194 -32.54 28.70 35.48
CA GLN A 194 -32.29 27.27 35.43
C GLN A 194 -30.79 26.97 35.37
N LYS A 195 -30.33 26.03 36.20
CA LYS A 195 -28.99 25.45 36.12
C LYS A 195 -28.99 24.36 35.04
N ILE A 196 -28.16 24.54 34.02
CA ILE A 196 -27.99 23.62 32.90
C ILE A 196 -26.60 22.99 32.90
N GLU A 197 -26.45 21.89 32.16
CA GLU A 197 -25.15 21.33 31.76
C GLU A 197 -24.80 21.79 30.33
N VAL A 198 -23.52 22.02 30.06
CA VAL A 198 -22.97 22.25 28.72
C VAL A 198 -22.07 21.09 28.35
N ILE A 199 -22.38 20.45 27.23
CA ILE A 199 -21.69 19.25 26.73
C ILE A 199 -20.83 19.51 25.48
N ARG A 200 -21.11 20.59 24.73
CA ARG A 200 -20.28 21.05 23.62
C ARG A 200 -20.26 22.57 23.53
N GLU A 201 -19.19 23.08 22.91
CA GLU A 201 -19.16 24.42 22.33
C GLU A 201 -18.96 24.34 20.82
N SER A 202 -19.49 25.33 20.09
CA SER A 202 -19.25 25.48 18.67
C SER A 202 -17.76 25.72 18.41
N GLN A 203 -17.25 25.36 17.23
CA GLN A 203 -15.83 25.50 16.86
C GLN A 203 -15.23 26.91 17.10
N ASN A 204 -16.06 27.96 17.09
CA ASN A 204 -15.68 29.35 17.35
C ASN A 204 -15.77 29.79 18.83
N GLY A 205 -16.18 28.90 19.76
CA GLY A 205 -16.30 29.15 21.19
C GLY A 205 -17.42 30.12 21.60
N LEU A 206 -18.35 30.47 20.70
CA LEU A 206 -19.41 31.46 20.94
C LEU A 206 -20.73 30.84 21.44
N TYR A 207 -21.05 29.62 21.00
CA TYR A 207 -22.30 28.93 21.33
C TYR A 207 -22.02 27.68 22.17
N ALA A 208 -22.96 27.36 23.06
CA ALA A 208 -22.93 26.22 23.97
C ALA A 208 -24.15 25.32 23.73
N LEU A 209 -23.94 24.01 23.64
CA LEU A 209 -25.02 23.02 23.59
C LEU A 209 -25.47 22.71 25.02
N VAL A 210 -26.66 23.19 25.39
CA VAL A 210 -27.20 23.07 26.74
C VAL A 210 -28.14 21.87 26.90
N VAL A 211 -27.99 21.21 28.05
CA VAL A 211 -28.77 20.07 28.51
C VAL A 211 -29.43 20.41 29.84
N LEU A 212 -30.71 20.05 30.00
CA LEU A 212 -31.46 20.19 31.24
C LEU A 212 -32.19 18.86 31.52
N ASN A 213 -32.05 18.33 32.74
CA ASN A 213 -32.66 17.05 33.16
C ASN A 213 -32.35 15.85 32.23
N GLY A 214 -31.22 15.89 31.51
CA GLY A 214 -30.81 14.87 30.53
C GLY A 214 -31.26 15.13 29.08
N GLU A 215 -32.14 16.09 28.83
CA GLU A 215 -32.60 16.44 27.47
C GLU A 215 -31.83 17.65 26.89
N LYS A 216 -31.51 17.58 25.59
CA LYS A 216 -30.88 18.68 24.85
C LYS A 216 -31.92 19.79 24.59
N LEU A 217 -31.79 20.93 25.28
CA LEU A 217 -32.68 22.08 25.04
C LEU A 217 -32.38 22.74 23.69
N GLY A 218 -31.10 22.91 23.37
CA GLY A 218 -30.63 23.53 22.12
C GLY A 218 -29.22 24.11 22.26
N TRP A 219 -28.78 24.77 21.19
CA TRP A 219 -27.60 25.63 21.20
C TRP A 219 -27.98 27.05 21.63
N VAL A 220 -27.23 27.63 22.56
CA VAL A 220 -27.42 29.00 23.07
C VAL A 220 -26.15 29.81 22.92
N ASP A 221 -26.27 31.12 22.73
CA ASP A 221 -25.12 32.04 22.80
C ASP A 221 -24.60 32.11 24.24
N LYS A 222 -23.29 31.91 24.44
CA LYS A 222 -22.67 31.87 25.78
C LYS A 222 -22.79 33.19 26.54
N ARG A 223 -23.10 34.31 25.89
CA ARG A 223 -23.40 35.60 26.55
C ARG A 223 -24.70 35.56 27.35
N ALA A 224 -25.56 34.55 27.15
CA ALA A 224 -26.75 34.30 27.96
C ALA A 224 -26.47 33.55 29.27
N LEU A 225 -25.27 33.00 29.46
CA LEU A 225 -24.91 32.14 30.59
C LEU A 225 -24.15 32.90 31.70
N SER A 226 -24.38 32.52 32.96
CA SER A 226 -23.59 32.92 34.14
C SER A 226 -23.15 31.69 34.95
N ASP A 227 -22.38 31.93 36.01
CA ASP A 227 -22.05 30.93 37.05
C ASP A 227 -21.47 29.62 36.48
N ILE A 228 -20.57 29.79 35.50
CA ILE A 228 -19.89 28.70 34.78
C ILE A 228 -18.95 27.97 35.75
N VAL A 229 -19.35 26.77 36.17
CA VAL A 229 -18.57 25.85 36.99
C VAL A 229 -18.13 24.68 36.10
N ILE A 230 -16.85 24.65 35.75
CA ILE A 230 -16.26 23.59 34.93
C ILE A 230 -16.25 22.28 35.73
N ILE A 231 -16.79 21.22 35.13
CA ILE A 231 -16.83 19.87 35.70
C ILE A 231 -15.72 19.06 35.04
N PRO A 232 -14.58 18.85 35.71
CA PRO A 232 -13.49 18.06 35.16
C PRO A 232 -13.94 16.61 34.95
N LYS A 233 -14.08 16.21 33.68
CA LYS A 233 -14.27 14.82 33.28
C LYS A 233 -12.92 14.19 32.96
N VAL A 234 -12.76 12.91 33.28
CA VAL A 234 -11.56 12.14 32.91
C VAL A 234 -11.44 12.10 31.39
N GLN A 235 -10.31 12.60 30.88
CA GLN A 235 -9.99 12.65 29.45
C GLN A 235 -9.07 11.48 29.08
N ASP A 236 -9.20 11.00 27.85
CA ASP A 236 -8.31 9.99 27.31
C ASP A 236 -7.07 10.63 26.67
N LEU A 237 -5.88 10.13 26.99
CA LEU A 237 -4.63 10.61 26.43
C LEU A 237 -4.21 9.70 25.26
N ALA A 238 -4.30 10.21 24.04
CA ALA A 238 -4.01 9.43 22.82
C ALA A 238 -2.56 8.91 22.73
N SER A 239 -1.61 9.50 23.46
CA SER A 239 -0.21 9.06 23.55
C SER A 239 0.08 8.13 24.74
N ALA A 240 -0.95 7.70 25.48
CA ALA A 240 -0.81 6.74 26.57
C ALA A 240 -0.89 5.29 26.07
N ILE A 241 -0.08 4.43 26.67
CA ILE A 241 0.01 3.00 26.38
C ILE A 241 -1.15 2.30 27.11
N ALA A 242 -1.90 1.45 26.42
CA ALA A 242 -2.94 0.64 27.05
C ALA A 242 -2.31 -0.40 27.99
N VAL A 243 -2.80 -0.46 29.23
CA VAL A 243 -2.40 -1.46 30.24
C VAL A 243 -3.62 -2.18 30.79
N ASP A 244 -3.38 -3.29 31.47
CA ASP A 244 -4.41 -4.13 32.02
C ASP A 244 -3.82 -4.90 33.20
N TYR A 245 -3.99 -4.31 34.38
CA TYR A 245 -3.59 -4.87 35.66
C TYR A 245 -4.48 -4.30 36.77
N THR A 246 -4.52 -4.98 37.91
CA THR A 246 -5.17 -4.44 39.11
C THR A 246 -4.14 -3.98 40.13
N ALA A 247 -4.44 -2.95 40.91
CA ALA A 247 -3.57 -2.44 41.97
C ALA A 247 -4.40 -1.94 43.17
N ARG A 248 -3.78 -1.76 44.33
CA ARG A 248 -4.39 -1.11 45.49
C ARG A 248 -3.88 0.33 45.61
N ILE A 249 -4.77 1.30 45.78
CA ILE A 249 -4.38 2.67 46.13
C ILE A 249 -3.93 2.66 47.59
N SER A 250 -2.67 3.01 47.86
CA SER A 250 -2.08 3.04 49.20
C SER A 250 -1.35 4.34 49.54
N GLY A 251 -0.98 5.12 48.53
CA GLY A 251 -0.46 6.47 48.73
C GLY A 251 -1.60 7.46 48.95
N THR A 252 -1.58 8.18 50.06
CA THR A 252 -2.48 9.30 50.35
C THR A 252 -1.96 10.61 49.75
N ASN A 253 -2.85 11.58 49.56
CA ASN A 253 -2.53 12.94 49.08
C ASN A 253 -1.92 13.04 47.67
N PHE A 254 -2.11 12.02 46.83
CA PHE A 254 -1.88 12.15 45.39
C PHE A 254 -3.15 12.68 44.73
N SER A 255 -3.02 13.52 43.71
CA SER A 255 -4.17 13.97 42.93
C SER A 255 -4.72 12.86 42.04
N LEU A 256 -6.04 12.86 41.87
CA LEU A 256 -6.71 12.31 40.70
C LEU A 256 -7.05 13.51 39.81
N ASP A 257 -6.55 13.47 38.58
CA ASP A 257 -6.62 14.55 37.61
C ASP A 257 -7.33 14.11 36.32
N SER A 258 -7.92 15.05 35.58
CA SER A 258 -8.61 14.78 34.30
C SER A 258 -7.67 14.30 33.18
N LEU A 259 -6.41 14.71 33.25
CA LEU A 259 -5.27 14.29 32.41
C LEU A 259 -4.07 14.06 33.36
N PRO A 260 -3.00 13.38 32.94
CA PRO A 260 -1.81 13.24 33.78
C PRO A 260 -1.30 14.60 34.28
N TRP A 261 -0.91 14.66 35.55
CA TRP A 261 -0.51 15.89 36.22
C TRP A 261 0.57 16.66 35.43
N GLY A 262 0.33 17.95 35.20
CA GLY A 262 1.24 18.82 34.44
C GLY A 262 1.05 18.80 32.91
N TYR A 263 0.17 17.97 32.35
CA TYR A 263 -0.20 18.05 30.93
C TYR A 263 -1.07 19.29 30.66
N ALA A 264 -0.90 19.93 29.50
CA ALA A 264 -1.68 21.11 29.14
C ALA A 264 -3.20 20.78 29.13
N GLY A 265 -3.99 21.53 29.91
CA GLY A 265 -5.43 21.30 30.07
C GLY A 265 -5.83 20.30 31.17
N TYR A 266 -4.88 19.77 31.95
CA TYR A 266 -5.23 18.97 33.14
C TYR A 266 -5.99 19.79 34.18
N MET A 267 -6.91 19.13 34.89
CA MET A 267 -7.71 19.69 35.95
C MET A 267 -7.77 18.71 37.13
N TYR A 268 -7.53 19.23 38.33
CA TYR A 268 -7.70 18.50 39.58
C TYR A 268 -9.17 18.08 39.77
N MET A 269 -9.39 16.82 40.16
CA MET A 269 -10.70 16.26 40.47
C MET A 269 -10.83 16.00 41.98
N GLU A 270 -10.03 15.07 42.51
CA GLU A 270 -10.07 14.66 43.92
C GLU A 270 -8.69 14.16 44.39
N THR A 271 -8.60 13.67 45.63
CA THR A 271 -7.40 13.12 46.26
C THR A 271 -7.51 11.61 46.45
N SER A 272 -6.40 10.89 46.26
CA SER A 272 -6.29 9.44 46.45
C SER A 272 -6.72 8.96 47.83
N THR A 273 -6.69 9.85 48.83
CA THR A 273 -7.16 9.61 50.19
C THR A 273 -8.65 9.18 50.25
N ALA A 274 -9.49 9.60 49.29
CA ALA A 274 -10.89 9.18 49.20
C ALA A 274 -11.05 7.69 48.81
N TYR A 275 -10.04 7.12 48.15
CA TYR A 275 -10.04 5.76 47.62
C TYR A 275 -8.97 4.86 48.27
N LEU A 276 -8.53 5.20 49.49
CA LEU A 276 -7.49 4.46 50.18
C LEU A 276 -7.91 2.99 50.41
N ASP A 277 -6.93 2.09 50.20
CA ASP A 277 -7.05 0.64 50.20
C ASP A 277 -8.07 0.04 49.20
N GLN A 278 -8.66 0.84 48.31
CA GLN A 278 -9.50 0.32 47.22
C GLN A 278 -8.65 -0.38 46.16
N LYS A 279 -9.17 -1.51 45.67
CA LYS A 279 -8.61 -2.23 44.52
C LYS A 279 -9.17 -1.64 43.23
N ILE A 280 -8.30 -1.05 42.42
CA ILE A 280 -8.64 -0.47 41.12
C ILE A 280 -8.15 -1.35 39.95
N GLN A 281 -8.71 -1.11 38.78
CA GLN A 281 -8.19 -1.54 37.49
C GLN A 281 -7.41 -0.38 36.86
N ALA A 282 -6.23 -0.66 36.32
CA ALA A 282 -5.50 0.26 35.46
C ALA A 282 -5.88 0.00 33.99
N GLU A 283 -6.13 1.05 33.22
CA GLU A 283 -6.48 0.98 31.80
C GLU A 283 -5.39 1.53 30.87
N LYS A 284 -4.68 2.59 31.29
CA LYS A 284 -3.60 3.20 30.51
C LYS A 284 -2.47 3.73 31.40
N GLU A 285 -1.26 3.78 30.86
CA GLU A 285 -0.11 4.49 31.44
C GLU A 285 0.42 5.55 30.48
N THR A 286 0.94 6.66 31.01
CA THR A 286 1.76 7.57 30.20
C THR A 286 2.98 6.83 29.64
N ALA A 287 3.47 7.23 28.46
CA ALA A 287 4.60 6.54 27.81
C ALA A 287 5.91 6.54 28.62
N ASN A 288 6.01 7.35 29.69
CA ASN A 288 7.12 7.36 30.64
C ASN A 288 6.85 6.56 31.94
N GLY A 289 5.70 5.88 32.05
CA GLY A 289 5.31 5.04 33.20
C GLY A 289 5.03 5.78 34.51
N GLN A 290 4.87 7.12 34.49
CA GLN A 290 4.71 7.93 35.70
C GLN A 290 3.25 8.08 36.17
N TYR A 291 2.28 8.09 35.25
CA TYR A 291 0.87 8.28 35.57
C TYR A 291 0.00 7.18 34.97
N VAL A 292 -1.05 6.80 35.69
CA VAL A 292 -1.94 5.68 35.40
C VAL A 292 -3.38 6.17 35.35
N LEU A 293 -4.12 5.82 34.30
CA LEU A 293 -5.57 5.96 34.25
C LEU A 293 -6.20 4.80 35.01
N ILE A 294 -6.94 5.12 36.08
CA ILE A 294 -7.52 4.14 36.99
C ILE A 294 -9.05 4.18 37.03
N SER A 295 -9.63 3.00 37.21
CA SER A 295 -11.07 2.76 37.23
C SER A 295 -11.48 1.86 38.40
N LEU A 296 -12.65 2.10 38.98
CA LEU A 296 -13.23 1.35 40.09
C LEU A 296 -14.64 0.91 39.71
N ASN A 297 -14.95 -0.38 39.85
CA ASN A 297 -16.25 -0.98 39.44
C ASN A 297 -16.67 -0.73 37.97
N GLY A 298 -15.75 -0.31 37.10
CA GLY A 298 -16.01 0.04 35.70
C GLY A 298 -16.14 1.55 35.44
N GLU A 299 -16.17 2.39 36.47
CA GLU A 299 -16.18 3.85 36.35
C GLU A 299 -14.77 4.41 36.43
N LYS A 300 -14.43 5.37 35.55
CA LYS A 300 -13.11 6.00 35.50
C LYS A 300 -12.98 7.06 36.59
N LEU A 301 -12.03 6.88 37.50
CA LEU A 301 -11.80 7.82 38.61
C LEU A 301 -10.90 8.99 38.19
N GLY A 302 -9.88 8.73 37.36
CA GLY A 302 -8.95 9.76 36.89
C GLY A 302 -7.55 9.23 36.57
N TRP A 303 -6.66 10.14 36.23
CA TRP A 303 -5.23 9.89 36.16
C TRP A 303 -4.59 10.10 37.54
N ILE A 304 -3.82 9.13 38.02
CA ILE A 304 -3.10 9.16 39.29
C ILE A 304 -1.61 8.92 39.07
N ASP A 305 -0.75 9.46 39.92
CA ASP A 305 0.68 9.13 39.95
C ASP A 305 0.88 7.65 40.32
N LYS A 306 1.71 6.91 39.57
CA LYS A 306 1.94 5.48 39.78
C LYS A 306 2.50 5.15 41.17
N ARG A 307 3.16 6.10 41.85
CA ARG A 307 3.66 5.97 43.23
C ARG A 307 2.55 5.91 44.28
N ALA A 308 1.32 6.26 43.92
CA ALA A 308 0.14 6.07 44.78
C ALA A 308 -0.32 4.61 44.87
N LEU A 309 0.15 3.75 43.95
CA LEU A 309 -0.32 2.37 43.79
C LEU A 309 0.67 1.37 44.41
N SER A 310 0.14 0.40 45.14
CA SER A 310 0.83 -0.80 45.61
C SER A 310 0.12 -2.06 45.10
N ASP A 311 0.70 -3.23 45.40
CA ASP A 311 0.14 -4.55 45.08
C ASP A 311 -0.32 -4.63 43.60
N ILE A 312 0.58 -4.20 42.71
CA ILE A 312 0.36 -4.18 41.26
C ILE A 312 0.37 -5.63 40.74
N TYR A 313 -0.84 -6.19 40.60
CA TYR A 313 -1.10 -7.51 40.05
C TYR A 313 -1.46 -7.37 38.57
N SER A 314 -0.45 -7.45 37.70
CA SER A 314 -0.68 -7.83 36.30
C SER A 314 -1.08 -9.30 36.23
N GLN A 315 -2.12 -9.61 35.45
CA GLN A 315 -2.28 -10.97 34.96
C GLN A 315 -1.11 -11.24 34.00
N PRO A 316 -0.38 -12.37 34.11
CA PRO A 316 0.67 -12.67 33.16
C PRO A 316 0.05 -12.88 31.78
N LYS A 317 0.23 -11.92 30.87
CA LYS A 317 -0.20 -12.07 29.48
C LYS A 317 0.79 -12.98 28.76
N VAL A 318 0.28 -13.84 27.89
CA VAL A 318 1.10 -14.65 26.99
C VAL A 318 1.95 -13.70 26.14
N GLN A 319 3.26 -13.90 26.19
CA GLN A 319 4.24 -13.14 25.40
C GLN A 319 4.83 -14.04 24.33
N ASP A 320 5.11 -13.43 23.18
CA ASP A 320 5.86 -14.07 22.10
C ASP A 320 7.37 -13.96 22.33
N ILE A 321 8.15 -14.81 21.68
CA ILE A 321 9.61 -14.72 21.68
C ILE A 321 10.12 -14.68 20.24
N THR A 322 11.01 -13.75 19.93
CA THR A 322 11.54 -13.54 18.57
C THR A 322 12.33 -14.74 18.02
N SER A 323 12.75 -15.65 18.91
CA SER A 323 13.44 -16.91 18.59
C SER A 323 12.50 -18.12 18.44
N ALA A 324 11.18 -17.91 18.39
CA ALA A 324 10.22 -18.98 18.20
C ALA A 324 10.13 -19.44 16.73
N LEU A 325 9.99 -20.75 16.54
CA LEU A 325 9.57 -21.35 15.28
C LEU A 325 8.04 -21.40 15.24
N THR A 326 7.42 -20.90 14.17
CA THR A 326 5.97 -21.08 13.96
C THR A 326 5.68 -22.54 13.62
N VAL A 327 4.63 -23.11 14.21
CA VAL A 327 4.14 -24.48 13.93
C VAL A 327 2.62 -24.45 13.80
N ASP A 328 2.04 -25.53 13.27
CA ASP A 328 0.58 -25.76 13.28
C ASP A 328 0.34 -27.26 13.46
N TYR A 329 0.03 -27.69 14.68
CA TYR A 329 -0.35 -29.07 14.97
C TYR A 329 -1.34 -29.18 16.13
N ALA A 330 -2.19 -30.19 16.10
CA ALA A 330 -3.07 -30.53 17.22
C ALA A 330 -2.31 -31.44 18.22
N ALA A 331 -2.58 -31.28 19.52
CA ALA A 331 -2.06 -32.15 20.56
C ALA A 331 -3.03 -32.24 21.73
N ARG A 332 -2.92 -33.30 22.53
CA ARG A 332 -3.66 -33.43 23.79
C ARG A 332 -2.74 -33.12 24.96
N ILE A 333 -3.23 -32.40 25.98
CA ILE A 333 -2.47 -32.23 27.23
C ILE A 333 -2.62 -33.52 28.03
N GLY A 334 -1.67 -34.44 27.88
CA GLY A 334 -1.73 -35.80 28.40
C GLY A 334 -1.11 -35.98 29.79
N ALA A 335 -0.27 -35.06 30.25
CA ALA A 335 0.41 -35.18 31.55
C ALA A 335 0.18 -33.97 32.47
N ALA A 336 -0.18 -34.25 33.71
CA ALA A 336 -0.38 -33.29 34.79
C ALA A 336 0.96 -32.84 35.42
N GLY A 337 0.93 -31.76 36.19
CA GLY A 337 2.07 -31.30 36.99
C GLY A 337 3.08 -30.39 36.25
N PHE A 338 2.78 -29.95 35.03
CA PHE A 338 3.55 -28.93 34.33
C PHE A 338 2.90 -27.55 34.51
N SER A 339 3.71 -26.49 34.49
CA SER A 339 3.23 -25.11 34.42
C SER A 339 2.73 -24.77 33.01
N ILE A 340 1.86 -23.77 32.92
CA ILE A 340 1.55 -23.05 31.69
C ILE A 340 1.85 -21.58 32.01
N ASP A 341 2.77 -20.99 31.26
CA ASP A 341 3.51 -19.78 31.64
C ASP A 341 3.39 -18.67 30.58
N SER A 342 3.59 -17.40 30.98
CA SER A 342 3.57 -16.24 30.07
C SER A 342 4.68 -16.26 29.00
N LEU A 343 5.83 -16.84 29.36
CA LEU A 343 7.02 -17.07 28.54
C LEU A 343 7.49 -18.51 28.79
N PRO A 344 8.35 -19.12 27.94
CA PRO A 344 8.85 -20.46 28.22
C PRO A 344 9.53 -20.54 29.59
N TRP A 345 9.31 -21.64 30.31
CA TRP A 345 9.74 -21.79 31.69
C TRP A 345 11.25 -21.50 31.85
N GLY A 346 11.59 -20.61 32.79
CA GLY A 346 12.95 -20.17 33.06
C GLY A 346 13.46 -19.00 32.21
N TYR A 347 12.68 -18.46 31.26
CA TYR A 347 13.03 -17.20 30.59
C TYR A 347 12.90 -16.01 31.55
N ALA A 348 13.75 -14.99 31.41
CA ALA A 348 13.69 -13.81 32.26
C ALA A 348 12.32 -13.10 32.13
N GLY A 349 11.62 -12.89 33.24
CA GLY A 349 10.28 -12.31 33.25
C GLY A 349 9.12 -13.29 33.02
N TYR A 350 9.37 -14.60 32.93
CA TYR A 350 8.29 -15.59 32.93
C TYR A 350 7.50 -15.56 34.24
N ALA A 351 6.19 -15.74 34.16
CA ALA A 351 5.31 -15.87 35.30
C ALA A 351 4.19 -16.88 34.98
N GLN A 352 3.87 -17.71 35.97
CA GLN A 352 2.93 -18.81 35.80
C GLN A 352 1.49 -18.31 35.68
N MET A 353 0.81 -18.74 34.63
CA MET A 353 -0.61 -18.43 34.39
C MET A 353 -1.51 -19.51 34.98
N THR A 354 -1.16 -20.78 34.78
CA THR A 354 -1.97 -21.94 35.21
C THR A 354 -1.12 -23.23 35.20
N THR A 355 -1.75 -24.42 35.20
CA THR A 355 -1.09 -25.73 35.15
C THR A 355 -1.73 -26.64 34.10
N SER A 356 -0.95 -27.59 33.56
CA SER A 356 -1.46 -28.62 32.65
C SER A 356 -2.59 -29.45 33.26
N SER A 357 -2.62 -29.58 34.59
CA SER A 357 -3.68 -30.25 35.35
C SER A 357 -5.07 -29.65 35.11
N ALA A 358 -5.19 -28.35 34.83
CA ALA A 358 -6.47 -27.71 34.54
C ALA A 358 -7.03 -28.05 33.14
N TYR A 359 -6.16 -28.52 32.23
CA TYR A 359 -6.48 -28.84 30.84
C TYR A 359 -6.23 -30.32 30.51
N LEU A 360 -6.11 -31.18 31.52
CA LEU A 360 -5.74 -32.59 31.34
C LEU A 360 -6.78 -33.33 30.46
N ASN A 361 -6.28 -34.07 29.47
CA ASN A 361 -7.03 -34.71 28.38
C ASN A 361 -7.72 -33.77 27.38
N GLN A 362 -7.60 -32.44 27.49
CA GLN A 362 -8.15 -31.52 26.50
C GLN A 362 -7.25 -31.44 25.25
N SER A 363 -7.88 -31.23 24.09
CA SER A 363 -7.20 -30.95 22.83
C SER A 363 -6.85 -29.46 22.72
N VAL A 364 -5.65 -29.17 22.24
CA VAL A 364 -5.07 -27.83 22.04
C VAL A 364 -4.30 -27.79 20.72
N GLN A 365 -4.16 -26.61 20.14
CA GLN A 365 -3.33 -26.35 18.96
C GLN A 365 -1.99 -25.77 19.41
N ALA A 366 -0.88 -26.37 19.04
CA ALA A 366 0.42 -25.73 19.16
C ALA A 366 0.64 -24.80 17.97
N ILE A 367 0.99 -23.54 18.25
CA ILE A 367 1.15 -22.50 17.23
C ILE A 367 2.60 -21.97 17.11
N LYS A 368 3.42 -22.15 18.16
CA LYS A 368 4.86 -21.86 18.14
C LYS A 368 5.65 -22.83 19.01
N GLU A 369 6.94 -22.96 18.74
CA GLU A 369 7.92 -23.65 19.58
C GLU A 369 9.15 -22.79 19.85
N THR A 370 9.79 -22.97 21.01
CA THR A 370 11.17 -22.50 21.24
C THR A 370 12.13 -23.16 20.26
N ALA A 371 13.14 -22.45 19.74
CA ALA A 371 14.13 -22.99 18.78
C ALA A 371 14.89 -24.27 19.21
N ASN A 372 14.87 -24.64 20.50
CA ASN A 372 15.44 -25.89 21.02
C ASN A 372 14.42 -27.06 21.12
N GLY A 373 13.18 -26.86 20.69
CA GLY A 373 12.11 -27.87 20.67
C GLY A 373 11.57 -28.30 22.05
N LEU A 374 11.87 -27.59 23.13
CA LEU A 374 11.48 -27.98 24.50
C LEU A 374 10.10 -27.47 24.93
N TYR A 375 9.71 -26.26 24.52
CA TYR A 375 8.44 -25.63 24.88
C TYR A 375 7.61 -25.28 23.65
N ALA A 376 6.30 -25.42 23.77
CA ALA A 376 5.32 -25.01 22.77
C ALA A 376 4.39 -23.93 23.34
N LEU A 377 4.03 -22.96 22.51
CA LEU A 377 2.91 -22.06 22.76
C LEU A 377 1.63 -22.76 22.30
N ILE A 378 0.72 -22.98 23.24
CA ILE A 378 -0.55 -23.67 23.00
C ILE A 378 -1.74 -22.71 23.02
N ALA A 379 -2.72 -23.00 22.18
CA ALA A 379 -3.97 -22.26 22.04
C ALA A 379 -5.19 -23.21 22.02
N GLN A 380 -6.35 -22.68 22.36
CA GLN A 380 -7.63 -23.40 22.35
C GLN A 380 -8.74 -22.44 21.90
N ASN A 381 -9.56 -22.87 20.93
CA ASN A 381 -10.60 -22.03 20.31
C ASN A 381 -10.07 -20.65 19.85
N GLY A 382 -8.87 -20.63 19.26
CA GLY A 382 -8.18 -19.41 18.81
C GLY A 382 -7.48 -18.58 19.90
N ASN A 383 -7.73 -18.86 21.18
CA ASN A 383 -7.15 -18.11 22.30
C ASN A 383 -5.86 -18.78 22.79
N SER A 384 -4.78 -18.01 22.94
CA SER A 384 -3.51 -18.52 23.50
C SER A 384 -3.64 -18.79 25.00
N LEU A 385 -3.29 -20.00 25.44
CA LEU A 385 -3.32 -20.41 26.84
C LEU A 385 -1.99 -20.12 27.56
N GLY A 386 -0.87 -20.19 26.84
CA GLY A 386 0.48 -19.94 27.34
C GLY A 386 1.52 -20.91 26.80
N TRP A 387 2.77 -20.75 27.25
CA TRP A 387 3.86 -21.67 26.96
C TRP A 387 3.80 -22.88 27.90
N ILE A 388 3.94 -24.08 27.34
CA ILE A 388 3.96 -25.36 28.06
C ILE A 388 5.20 -26.18 27.65
N ASP A 389 5.74 -26.97 28.56
CA ASP A 389 6.75 -27.97 28.24
C ASP A 389 6.16 -29.04 27.32
N LYS A 390 6.83 -29.36 26.20
CA LYS A 390 6.31 -30.32 25.21
C LYS A 390 6.15 -31.75 25.76
N ARG A 391 6.77 -32.09 26.89
CA ARG A 391 6.54 -33.38 27.60
C ARG A 391 5.17 -33.47 28.26
N ALA A 392 4.45 -32.35 28.41
CA ALA A 392 3.06 -32.34 28.82
C ALA A 392 2.09 -32.76 27.70
N LEU A 393 2.54 -32.72 26.44
CA LEU A 393 1.74 -32.98 25.25
C LEU A 393 1.86 -34.44 24.80
N THR A 394 0.72 -35.06 24.51
CA THR A 394 0.61 -36.40 23.92
C THR A 394 -0.25 -36.34 22.67
N ASP A 395 -0.29 -37.43 21.91
CA ASP A 395 -1.18 -37.58 20.73
C ASP A 395 -1.00 -36.43 19.71
N ILE A 396 0.24 -36.00 19.54
CA ILE A 396 0.63 -34.91 18.62
C ILE A 396 0.28 -35.33 17.19
N TYR A 397 -0.74 -34.70 16.63
CA TYR A 397 -1.25 -34.91 15.29
C TYR A 397 -0.91 -33.69 14.43
N ILE A 398 0.12 -33.84 13.61
CA ILE A 398 0.50 -32.86 12.60
C ILE A 398 -0.36 -33.11 11.37
N GLU A 399 -1.41 -32.31 11.18
CA GLU A 399 -2.16 -32.28 9.93
C GLU A 399 -1.29 -31.59 8.87
N LEU A 400 -0.52 -32.39 8.13
CA LEU A 400 0.42 -31.94 7.12
C LEU A 400 -0.33 -31.33 5.91
N LYS A 401 -0.52 -30.02 5.92
CA LYS A 401 -1.17 -29.27 4.83
C LYS A 401 -0.20 -29.07 3.66
N VAL A 402 -0.69 -29.23 2.42
CA VAL A 402 0.07 -28.94 1.20
C VAL A 402 0.44 -27.45 1.15
N GLN A 403 1.72 -27.15 0.96
CA GLN A 403 2.25 -25.78 0.91
C GLN A 403 2.89 -25.50 -0.45
N GLU A 404 2.66 -24.31 -1.01
CA GLU A 404 3.43 -23.82 -2.16
C GLU A 404 4.76 -23.22 -1.71
N LEU A 405 5.80 -23.31 -2.55
CA LEU A 405 7.07 -22.64 -2.27
C LEU A 405 7.04 -21.20 -2.77
N ALA A 406 7.33 -20.23 -1.91
CA ALA A 406 7.56 -18.84 -2.33
C ALA A 406 8.73 -18.68 -3.33
N THR A 407 9.64 -19.66 -3.38
CA THR A 407 10.77 -19.74 -4.33
C THR A 407 10.53 -20.71 -5.50
N GLY A 408 9.39 -21.43 -5.52
CA GLY A 408 9.12 -22.47 -6.51
C GLY A 408 8.76 -21.91 -7.88
N ILE A 409 9.19 -22.61 -8.93
CA ILE A 409 8.99 -22.21 -10.32
C ILE A 409 7.57 -22.58 -10.74
N THR A 410 6.70 -21.60 -10.96
CA THR A 410 5.33 -21.85 -11.47
C THR A 410 5.36 -22.51 -12.84
N VAL A 411 4.59 -23.59 -13.00
CA VAL A 411 4.46 -24.35 -14.25
C VAL A 411 2.99 -24.65 -14.55
N ASP A 412 2.70 -24.98 -15.81
CA ASP A 412 1.40 -25.47 -16.26
C ASP A 412 1.64 -26.56 -17.30
N TYR A 413 1.57 -27.82 -16.86
CA TYR A 413 1.64 -28.98 -17.75
C TYR A 413 0.89 -30.18 -17.16
N LYS A 414 0.47 -31.10 -18.02
CA LYS A 414 -0.19 -32.36 -17.60
C LYS A 414 0.79 -33.52 -17.65
N ALA A 415 0.68 -34.42 -16.69
CA ALA A 415 1.48 -35.64 -16.62
C ALA A 415 0.65 -36.82 -16.12
N THR A 416 1.11 -38.04 -16.36
CA THR A 416 0.53 -39.27 -15.81
C THR A 416 1.42 -39.76 -14.66
N ILE A 417 0.86 -40.03 -13.48
CA ILE A 417 1.59 -40.71 -12.39
C ILE A 417 1.74 -42.18 -12.79
N ALA A 418 2.96 -42.68 -12.98
CA ALA A 418 3.17 -44.02 -13.53
C ALA A 418 4.12 -44.92 -12.74
N ALA A 419 4.89 -44.36 -11.79
CA ALA A 419 5.66 -45.18 -10.85
C ALA A 419 5.06 -45.09 -9.44
N ALA A 420 4.57 -46.22 -8.95
CA ALA A 420 4.18 -46.42 -7.56
C ALA A 420 5.40 -46.38 -6.62
N GLY A 421 5.16 -46.30 -5.30
CA GLY A 421 6.22 -46.37 -4.29
C GLY A 421 6.99 -45.06 -4.03
N PHE A 422 6.54 -43.93 -4.60
CA PHE A 422 7.03 -42.60 -4.23
C PHE A 422 6.09 -41.97 -3.19
N SER A 423 6.64 -41.08 -2.36
CA SER A 423 5.85 -40.22 -1.48
C SER A 423 5.14 -39.12 -2.28
N ILE A 424 4.01 -38.67 -1.74
CA ILE A 424 3.43 -37.37 -2.03
C ILE A 424 3.49 -36.62 -0.69
N ASP A 425 4.17 -35.49 -0.66
CA ASP A 425 4.61 -34.78 0.55
C ASP A 425 4.00 -33.37 0.65
N SER A 426 3.88 -32.82 1.86
CA SER A 426 3.37 -31.47 2.13
C SER A 426 4.23 -30.35 1.54
N LEU A 427 5.53 -30.58 1.46
CA LEU A 427 6.61 -29.76 0.89
C LEU A 427 7.54 -30.70 0.11
N PRO A 428 8.43 -30.20 -0.78
CA PRO A 428 9.37 -31.07 -1.46
C PRO A 428 10.24 -31.88 -0.50
N TRP A 429 10.48 -33.14 -0.84
CA TRP A 429 11.21 -34.08 0.01
C TRP A 429 12.57 -33.51 0.47
N GLY A 430 12.79 -33.49 1.79
CA GLY A 430 14.01 -32.95 2.41
C GLY A 430 13.97 -31.46 2.77
N TYR A 431 12.88 -30.73 2.49
CA TYR A 431 12.70 -29.35 3.00
C TYR A 431 12.33 -29.37 4.49
N ALA A 432 12.77 -28.38 5.27
CA ALA A 432 12.42 -28.31 6.69
C ALA A 432 10.90 -28.24 6.87
N GLY A 433 10.33 -29.13 7.68
CA GLY A 433 8.87 -29.24 7.89
C GLY A 433 8.11 -30.09 6.86
N TYR A 434 8.78 -30.73 5.88
CA TYR A 434 8.13 -31.69 5.01
C TYR A 434 7.65 -32.94 5.76
N GLY A 435 6.59 -33.56 5.25
CA GLY A 435 6.14 -34.88 5.68
C GLY A 435 5.20 -35.50 4.65
N GLN A 436 5.15 -36.82 4.63
CA GLN A 436 4.34 -37.58 3.69
C GLN A 436 2.85 -37.48 4.03
N ILE A 437 2.02 -37.22 3.02
CA ILE A 437 0.57 -37.11 3.10
C ILE A 437 -0.16 -38.16 2.27
N ASP A 438 0.42 -38.61 1.16
CA ASP A 438 -0.10 -39.69 0.33
C ASP A 438 1.05 -40.43 -0.38
N THR A 439 0.75 -41.31 -1.34
CA THR A 439 1.73 -42.02 -2.18
C THR A 439 1.24 -42.14 -3.61
N THR A 440 2.17 -42.09 -4.57
CA THR A 440 1.87 -42.33 -5.99
C THR A 440 1.25 -43.70 -6.27
N SER A 441 1.40 -44.64 -5.33
CA SER A 441 0.77 -45.96 -5.37
C SER A 441 -0.77 -45.88 -5.40
N ASN A 442 -1.36 -44.85 -4.78
CA ASN A 442 -2.82 -44.62 -4.77
C ASN A 442 -3.33 -43.94 -6.06
N HIS A 443 -2.43 -43.27 -6.78
CA HIS A 443 -2.73 -42.45 -7.97
C HIS A 443 -2.10 -43.02 -9.26
N THR A 444 -1.66 -44.28 -9.27
CA THR A 444 -0.96 -44.85 -10.43
C THR A 444 -1.92 -45.02 -11.62
N GLY A 445 -1.59 -44.38 -12.74
CA GLY A 445 -2.43 -44.23 -13.93
C GLY A 445 -3.22 -42.91 -13.96
N GLU A 446 -3.25 -42.12 -12.89
CA GLU A 446 -3.98 -40.86 -12.84
C GLU A 446 -3.27 -39.75 -13.64
N ARG A 447 -4.07 -38.95 -14.36
CA ARG A 447 -3.59 -37.84 -15.18
C ARG A 447 -3.76 -36.51 -14.44
N ILE A 448 -2.67 -36.04 -13.86
CA ILE A 448 -2.62 -34.85 -13.01
C ILE A 448 -2.20 -33.59 -13.77
N GLN A 449 -2.41 -32.45 -13.12
CA GLN A 449 -1.97 -31.13 -13.55
C GLN A 449 -0.85 -30.67 -12.60
N ALA A 450 0.34 -30.43 -13.13
CA ALA A 450 1.45 -29.81 -12.41
C ALA A 450 1.27 -28.30 -12.36
N VAL A 451 1.63 -27.68 -11.23
CA VAL A 451 1.42 -26.25 -10.95
C VAL A 451 2.69 -25.54 -10.48
N GLN A 452 3.61 -26.24 -9.82
CA GLN A 452 4.89 -25.68 -9.39
C GLN A 452 6.01 -26.74 -9.44
N GLU A 453 7.24 -26.33 -9.73
CA GLU A 453 8.44 -27.14 -9.54
C GLU A 453 9.31 -26.55 -8.42
N SER A 454 10.06 -27.40 -7.71
CA SER A 454 11.06 -26.95 -6.76
C SER A 454 12.22 -26.22 -7.47
N PRO A 455 12.96 -25.30 -6.82
CA PRO A 455 14.08 -24.56 -7.42
C PRO A 455 15.18 -25.42 -8.09
N ASN A 456 15.28 -26.69 -7.73
CA ASN A 456 16.21 -27.67 -8.31
C ASN A 456 15.58 -28.58 -9.39
N GLY A 457 14.30 -28.41 -9.74
CA GLY A 457 13.57 -29.18 -10.76
C GLY A 457 13.33 -30.65 -10.43
N LEU A 458 13.56 -31.09 -9.18
CA LEU A 458 13.45 -32.49 -8.77
C LEU A 458 12.06 -32.89 -8.27
N TYR A 459 11.27 -31.94 -7.77
CA TYR A 459 9.94 -32.18 -7.20
C TYR A 459 8.90 -31.28 -7.86
N VAL A 460 7.67 -31.80 -7.96
CA VAL A 460 6.56 -31.18 -8.67
C VAL A 460 5.33 -31.14 -7.76
N LEU A 461 4.75 -29.96 -7.58
CA LEU A 461 3.46 -29.78 -6.94
C LEU A 461 2.35 -30.16 -7.92
N ILE A 462 1.63 -31.24 -7.61
CA ILE A 462 0.61 -31.84 -8.47
C ILE A 462 -0.81 -31.62 -7.92
N SER A 463 -1.77 -31.64 -8.84
CA SER A 463 -3.18 -31.40 -8.59
C SER A 463 -4.07 -32.29 -9.46
N SER A 464 -5.26 -32.62 -8.95
CA SER A 464 -6.30 -33.34 -9.68
C SER A 464 -7.64 -32.65 -9.48
N ASN A 465 -8.36 -32.41 -10.59
CA ASN A 465 -9.66 -31.71 -10.62
C ASN A 465 -9.68 -30.34 -9.88
N GLY A 466 -8.53 -29.66 -9.78
CA GLY A 466 -8.35 -28.39 -9.07
C GLY A 466 -7.83 -28.52 -7.63
N THR A 467 -8.03 -29.68 -6.98
CA THR A 467 -7.51 -29.98 -5.64
C THR A 467 -6.00 -30.26 -5.70
N ARG A 468 -5.21 -29.71 -4.78
CA ARG A 468 -3.77 -30.02 -4.67
C ARG A 468 -3.58 -31.35 -3.94
N LEU A 469 -2.80 -32.25 -4.53
CA LEU A 469 -2.49 -33.55 -3.94
C LEU A 469 -1.20 -33.50 -3.11
N GLY A 470 -0.21 -32.71 -3.54
CA GLY A 470 1.05 -32.51 -2.82
C GLY A 470 2.26 -32.43 -3.75
N TRP A 471 3.45 -32.46 -3.16
CA TRP A 471 4.72 -32.53 -3.88
C TRP A 471 5.14 -33.97 -4.14
N VAL A 472 5.44 -34.30 -5.39
CA VAL A 472 5.92 -35.63 -5.81
C VAL A 472 7.30 -35.51 -6.46
N ASP A 473 8.12 -36.54 -6.33
CA ASP A 473 9.37 -36.66 -7.10
C ASP A 473 9.06 -36.73 -8.61
N LYS A 474 9.75 -35.91 -9.40
CA LYS A 474 9.52 -35.78 -10.85
C LYS A 474 9.74 -37.10 -11.60
N ARG A 475 10.51 -38.04 -11.04
CA ARG A 475 10.74 -39.39 -11.61
C ARG A 475 9.52 -40.31 -11.52
N ALA A 476 8.51 -39.97 -10.71
CA ALA A 476 7.26 -40.74 -10.66
C ALA A 476 6.29 -40.44 -11.82
N LEU A 477 6.57 -39.37 -12.58
CA LEU A 477 5.71 -38.83 -13.63
C LEU A 477 6.21 -39.29 -15.03
N THR A 478 5.28 -39.80 -15.84
CA THR A 478 5.46 -40.03 -17.28
C THR A 478 4.44 -39.18 -18.06
N ASP A 479 4.44 -39.31 -19.40
CA ASP A 479 3.56 -38.56 -20.32
C ASP A 479 3.52 -37.07 -19.99
N ILE A 480 4.67 -36.53 -19.58
CA ILE A 480 4.85 -35.15 -19.17
C ILE A 480 4.68 -34.28 -20.42
N ALA A 481 3.43 -34.00 -20.72
CA ALA A 481 2.98 -33.13 -21.78
C ALA A 481 3.21 -31.69 -21.35
N VAL A 482 4.49 -31.34 -21.16
CA VAL A 482 4.98 -29.99 -21.37
C VAL A 482 4.63 -29.68 -22.82
N PRO A 483 3.70 -28.75 -23.12
CA PRO A 483 3.61 -28.22 -24.48
C PRO A 483 4.96 -27.54 -24.73
N PRO A 484 5.81 -28.03 -25.66
CA PRO A 484 7.25 -27.78 -25.60
C PRO A 484 7.54 -26.28 -25.63
N LYS A 485 7.84 -25.73 -24.45
CA LYS A 485 7.90 -24.30 -24.22
C LYS A 485 9.22 -23.82 -24.80
N LEU A 486 9.13 -23.15 -25.95
CA LEU A 486 10.27 -22.64 -26.67
C LEU A 486 11.16 -21.79 -25.75
N GLN A 487 12.38 -22.26 -25.51
CA GLN A 487 13.30 -21.63 -24.58
C GLN A 487 14.21 -20.66 -25.33
N ASP A 488 14.57 -19.57 -24.64
CA ASP A 488 15.48 -18.58 -25.19
C ASP A 488 16.94 -18.93 -24.85
N VAL A 489 17.85 -18.65 -25.77
CA VAL A 489 19.27 -18.94 -25.65
C VAL A 489 19.98 -17.63 -25.39
N ALA A 490 20.55 -17.46 -24.19
CA ALA A 490 21.16 -16.18 -23.77
C ALA A 490 22.35 -15.74 -24.65
N SER A 491 23.02 -16.69 -25.33
CA SER A 491 24.08 -16.44 -26.30
C SER A 491 23.60 -16.31 -27.75
N ALA A 492 22.29 -16.34 -28.01
CA ALA A 492 21.76 -16.21 -29.36
C ALA A 492 21.59 -14.74 -29.78
N VAL A 493 22.12 -14.42 -30.95
CA VAL A 493 21.99 -13.13 -31.61
C VAL A 493 20.58 -13.01 -32.18
N VAL A 494 19.92 -11.87 -31.99
CA VAL A 494 18.65 -11.57 -32.67
C VAL A 494 18.94 -11.36 -34.16
N VAL A 495 18.28 -12.14 -35.02
CA VAL A 495 18.40 -12.02 -36.47
C VAL A 495 17.03 -11.72 -37.08
N ALA A 496 17.03 -11.29 -38.34
CA ALA A 496 15.81 -11.04 -39.08
C ALA A 496 16.05 -11.20 -40.58
N TYR A 497 15.44 -12.25 -41.12
CA TYR A 497 15.34 -12.55 -42.55
C TYR A 497 14.19 -13.54 -42.76
N THR A 498 13.76 -13.74 -44.00
CA THR A 498 12.97 -14.94 -44.35
C THR A 498 13.80 -15.92 -45.14
N ALA A 499 13.54 -17.20 -44.97
CA ALA A 499 14.14 -18.29 -45.74
C ALA A 499 13.05 -19.28 -46.13
N ALA A 500 13.26 -20.04 -47.20
CA ALA A 500 12.47 -21.23 -47.49
C ALA A 500 13.04 -22.42 -46.72
N VAL A 501 12.18 -23.32 -46.22
CA VAL A 501 12.62 -24.63 -45.73
C VAL A 501 12.87 -25.52 -46.95
N THR A 502 14.13 -25.76 -47.30
CA THR A 502 14.52 -26.42 -48.55
C THR A 502 14.94 -27.88 -48.39
N SER A 503 15.22 -28.33 -47.17
CA SER A 503 15.76 -29.68 -46.90
C SER A 503 14.91 -30.42 -45.85
N PRO A 504 14.31 -31.58 -46.17
CA PRO A 504 13.53 -32.38 -45.21
C PRO A 504 14.44 -33.15 -44.24
N GLY A 505 13.84 -33.76 -43.20
CA GLY A 505 14.54 -34.67 -42.29
C GLY A 505 15.37 -34.03 -41.16
N TYR A 506 15.30 -32.71 -40.97
CA TYR A 506 15.88 -32.03 -39.80
C TYR A 506 14.84 -31.90 -38.68
N SER A 507 15.30 -31.91 -37.42
CA SER A 507 14.45 -31.61 -36.27
C SER A 507 14.16 -30.11 -36.14
N ILE A 508 13.00 -29.79 -35.57
CA ILE A 508 12.63 -28.45 -35.11
C ILE A 508 12.36 -28.58 -33.61
N ASP A 509 13.20 -27.96 -32.79
CA ASP A 509 13.37 -28.27 -31.36
C ASP A 509 13.12 -27.07 -30.43
N SER A 510 12.82 -27.31 -29.15
CA SER A 510 12.54 -26.26 -28.14
C SER A 510 13.77 -25.46 -27.71
N LEU A 511 14.96 -26.01 -27.96
CA LEU A 511 16.31 -25.45 -27.82
C LEU A 511 17.13 -25.93 -29.03
N PRO A 512 18.27 -25.29 -29.37
CA PRO A 512 19.15 -25.78 -30.43
C PRO A 512 19.58 -27.23 -30.17
N TRP A 513 19.61 -28.06 -31.22
CA TRP A 513 19.89 -29.49 -31.11
C TRP A 513 21.22 -29.76 -30.38
N GLY A 514 21.18 -30.64 -29.39
CA GLY A 514 22.34 -30.98 -28.54
C GLY A 514 22.50 -30.11 -27.27
N TYR A 515 21.68 -29.08 -27.06
CA TYR A 515 21.62 -28.39 -25.76
C TYR A 515 20.90 -29.27 -24.72
N ALA A 516 21.37 -29.27 -23.46
CA ALA A 516 20.75 -30.05 -22.41
C ALA A 516 19.28 -29.64 -22.20
N GLY A 517 18.35 -30.61 -22.27
CA GLY A 517 16.91 -30.38 -22.11
C GLY A 517 16.14 -29.99 -23.37
N TYR A 518 16.74 -30.07 -24.57
CA TYR A 518 15.98 -29.87 -25.82
C TYR A 518 14.86 -30.91 -26.00
N GLN A 519 13.74 -30.49 -26.60
CA GLN A 519 12.56 -31.32 -26.88
C GLN A 519 12.12 -31.11 -28.33
N LEU A 520 11.82 -32.20 -29.05
CA LEU A 520 11.33 -32.15 -30.42
C LEU A 520 9.94 -31.50 -30.48
N MET A 521 9.75 -30.53 -31.38
CA MET A 521 8.49 -29.82 -31.60
C MET A 521 7.84 -30.18 -32.94
N ALA A 522 8.63 -30.32 -34.01
CA ALA A 522 8.21 -30.67 -35.36
C ALA A 522 9.42 -31.15 -36.20
N THR A 523 9.25 -31.37 -37.51
CA THR A 523 10.34 -31.64 -38.45
C THR A 523 10.36 -30.64 -39.61
N SER A 524 11.50 -30.48 -40.28
CA SER A 524 11.60 -29.65 -41.49
C SER A 524 10.78 -30.18 -42.66
N THR A 525 10.41 -31.46 -42.63
CA THR A 525 9.53 -32.11 -43.61
C THR A 525 8.12 -31.50 -43.59
N ASP A 526 7.61 -31.14 -42.40
CA ASP A 526 6.27 -30.59 -42.19
C ASP A 526 6.10 -29.17 -42.78
N TYR A 527 7.23 -28.50 -43.03
CA TYR A 527 7.32 -27.12 -43.55
C TYR A 527 7.99 -27.03 -44.92
N LEU A 528 8.26 -28.15 -45.59
CA LEU A 528 9.06 -28.18 -46.83
C LEU A 528 8.45 -27.29 -47.93
N GLY A 529 9.27 -26.41 -48.51
CA GLY A 529 8.87 -25.43 -49.51
C GLY A 529 8.18 -24.17 -48.97
N GLN A 530 7.82 -24.12 -47.68
CA GLN A 530 7.20 -22.96 -47.06
C GLN A 530 8.28 -21.91 -46.70
N ARG A 531 7.88 -20.63 -46.71
CA ARG A 531 8.73 -19.54 -46.18
C ARG A 531 8.51 -19.37 -44.68
N VAL A 532 9.61 -19.21 -43.96
CA VAL A 532 9.67 -19.01 -42.50
C VAL A 532 10.48 -17.76 -42.18
N GLU A 533 10.14 -17.12 -41.06
CA GLU A 533 10.85 -15.98 -40.50
C GLU A 533 11.94 -16.48 -39.55
N ALA A 534 13.18 -16.03 -39.71
CA ALA A 534 14.24 -16.25 -38.72
C ALA A 534 14.24 -15.09 -37.71
N VAL A 535 14.20 -15.40 -36.41
CA VAL A 535 14.13 -14.40 -35.32
C VAL A 535 15.33 -14.42 -34.37
N LYS A 536 16.08 -15.52 -34.29
CA LYS A 536 17.39 -15.62 -33.60
C LYS A 536 18.32 -16.63 -34.29
N GLU A 537 19.62 -16.47 -34.10
CA GLU A 537 20.65 -17.47 -34.41
C GLU A 537 21.53 -17.73 -33.18
N THR A 538 22.02 -18.95 -33.00
CA THR A 538 23.08 -19.23 -32.03
C THR A 538 24.35 -18.44 -32.38
N ALA A 539 25.19 -18.08 -31.39
CA ALA A 539 26.41 -17.28 -31.61
C ALA A 539 27.37 -17.81 -32.71
N ASN A 540 27.31 -19.10 -33.04
CA ASN A 540 28.09 -19.76 -34.07
C ASN A 540 27.36 -19.89 -35.44
N GLY A 541 26.16 -19.32 -35.58
CA GLY A 541 25.33 -19.38 -36.79
C GLY A 541 24.80 -20.78 -37.17
N ALA A 542 24.94 -21.78 -36.30
CA ALA A 542 24.61 -23.16 -36.63
C ALA A 542 23.11 -23.46 -36.60
N TYR A 543 22.36 -22.82 -35.68
CA TYR A 543 20.93 -23.04 -35.50
C TYR A 543 20.15 -21.73 -35.55
N VAL A 544 18.95 -21.80 -36.10
CA VAL A 544 18.05 -20.66 -36.37
C VAL A 544 16.73 -20.88 -35.63
N LEU A 545 16.23 -19.86 -34.94
CA LEU A 545 14.91 -19.86 -34.33
C LEU A 545 13.88 -19.35 -35.35
N LEU A 546 12.88 -20.17 -35.63
CA LEU A 546 11.85 -19.91 -36.65
C LEU A 546 10.55 -19.34 -36.08
N SER A 547 9.90 -18.50 -36.87
CA SER A 547 8.55 -17.98 -36.72
C SER A 547 7.74 -18.13 -38.01
N MET A 548 6.43 -18.28 -37.86
CA MET A 548 5.45 -18.30 -38.95
C MET A 548 4.17 -17.63 -38.46
N ASN A 549 3.67 -16.65 -39.21
CA ASN A 549 2.49 -15.84 -38.84
C ASN A 549 2.59 -15.25 -37.42
N GLY A 550 3.77 -14.77 -37.03
CA GLY A 550 4.06 -14.24 -35.69
C GLY A 550 4.20 -15.28 -34.57
N LYS A 551 3.87 -16.56 -34.82
CA LYS A 551 4.06 -17.66 -33.86
C LYS A 551 5.43 -18.30 -34.07
N LYS A 552 6.27 -18.31 -33.04
CA LYS A 552 7.54 -19.06 -33.04
C LYS A 552 7.26 -20.57 -33.05
N ILE A 553 8.00 -21.34 -33.87
CA ILE A 553 7.75 -22.77 -34.10
C ILE A 553 8.88 -23.70 -33.63
N GLY A 554 10.12 -23.22 -33.48
CA GLY A 554 11.25 -24.01 -32.97
C GLY A 554 12.62 -23.58 -33.49
N TRP A 555 13.67 -24.18 -32.96
CA TRP A 555 15.06 -24.09 -33.41
C TRP A 555 15.35 -25.16 -34.47
N ILE A 556 15.97 -24.79 -35.58
CA ILE A 556 16.33 -25.69 -36.70
C ILE A 556 17.82 -25.56 -37.04
N ASP A 557 18.46 -26.60 -37.58
CA ASP A 557 19.79 -26.46 -38.21
C ASP A 557 19.70 -25.54 -39.43
N LYS A 558 20.59 -24.54 -39.54
CA LYS A 558 20.60 -23.57 -40.64
C LYS A 558 20.73 -24.22 -42.03
N LYS A 559 21.27 -25.44 -42.12
CA LYS A 559 21.36 -26.26 -43.37
C LYS A 559 20.00 -26.74 -43.89
N ALA A 560 18.94 -26.68 -43.09
CA ALA A 560 17.58 -26.97 -43.52
C ALA A 560 16.96 -25.83 -44.36
N LEU A 561 17.57 -24.65 -44.35
CA LEU A 561 17.05 -23.41 -44.90
C LEU A 561 17.82 -22.97 -46.16
N GLY A 562 17.09 -22.35 -47.10
CA GLY A 562 17.62 -21.76 -48.33
C GLY A 562 16.86 -20.50 -48.73
N ASP A 563 17.22 -19.91 -49.87
CA ASP A 563 16.57 -18.71 -50.42
C ASP A 563 16.41 -17.55 -49.41
N PHE A 564 17.55 -17.19 -48.80
CA PHE A 564 17.65 -16.20 -47.73
C PHE A 564 17.39 -14.77 -48.24
N SER A 565 16.29 -14.18 -47.79
CA SER A 565 15.94 -12.78 -48.01
C SER A 565 16.20 -11.96 -46.75
N TYR A 566 17.39 -11.36 -46.67
CA TYR A 566 17.82 -10.52 -45.56
C TYR A 566 17.01 -9.22 -45.48
N ARG A 567 16.31 -9.02 -44.36
CA ARG A 567 15.63 -7.77 -43.99
C ARG A 567 15.69 -7.63 -42.47
N SER A 568 16.70 -6.92 -41.97
CA SER A 568 16.89 -6.69 -40.54
C SER A 568 15.62 -6.10 -39.90
N GLN A 569 15.30 -6.50 -38.67
CA GLN A 569 14.13 -6.04 -37.92
C GLN A 569 14.45 -4.78 -37.11
N ALA A 570 13.41 -4.04 -36.77
CA ALA A 570 13.50 -2.97 -35.80
C ALA A 570 13.93 -3.53 -34.44
N GLN A 571 15.02 -3.01 -33.89
CA GLN A 571 15.52 -3.37 -32.58
C GLN A 571 14.86 -2.49 -31.52
N ASN A 572 14.41 -3.13 -30.45
CA ASN A 572 13.96 -2.43 -29.25
C ASN A 572 15.19 -2.00 -28.42
N ILE A 573 15.30 -0.71 -28.10
CA ILE A 573 16.44 -0.15 -27.37
C ILE A 573 16.21 -0.13 -25.86
N SER A 574 17.27 -0.40 -25.09
CA SER A 574 17.31 -0.03 -23.67
C SER A 574 17.28 1.49 -23.52
N GLY A 575 16.57 1.99 -22.51
CA GLY A 575 16.41 3.44 -22.25
C GLY A 575 15.33 4.16 -23.07
N GLY A 576 14.73 3.52 -24.09
CA GLY A 576 13.61 4.10 -24.83
C GLY A 576 12.28 4.05 -24.05
N THR A 577 11.51 5.14 -24.05
CA THR A 577 10.25 5.25 -23.31
C THR A 577 9.14 4.44 -23.96
N VAL A 578 8.38 3.64 -23.19
CA VAL A 578 7.17 2.95 -23.68
C VAL A 578 6.04 3.95 -23.90
N VAL A 579 5.43 3.91 -25.06
CA VAL A 579 4.25 4.71 -25.42
C VAL A 579 3.16 3.81 -26.03
N SER A 580 1.93 4.33 -26.08
CA SER A 580 0.81 3.67 -26.73
C SER A 580 -0.10 4.75 -27.31
N TYR A 581 0.05 5.02 -28.60
CA TYR A 581 -0.78 5.93 -29.38
C TYR A 581 -0.69 5.53 -30.86
N SER A 582 -1.64 5.94 -31.69
CA SER A 582 -1.69 5.49 -33.09
C SER A 582 -1.63 6.66 -34.08
N PRO A 583 -0.44 7.15 -34.47
CA PRO A 583 -0.29 8.30 -35.35
C PRO A 583 -0.48 7.93 -36.83
N THR A 584 -0.59 8.94 -37.69
CA THR A 584 -0.63 8.79 -39.15
C THR A 584 0.71 9.17 -39.75
N ILE A 585 1.24 8.38 -40.69
CA ILE A 585 2.43 8.76 -41.47
C ILE A 585 2.00 9.82 -42.49
N ALA A 586 2.49 11.05 -42.31
CA ALA A 586 1.97 12.24 -42.98
C ALA A 586 2.88 12.78 -44.10
N LYS A 587 4.17 12.40 -44.11
CA LYS A 587 5.15 12.91 -45.08
C LYS A 587 6.00 11.80 -45.69
N ALA A 588 6.21 11.92 -47.00
CA ALA A 588 7.22 11.21 -47.78
C ALA A 588 8.64 11.68 -47.42
N GLY A 589 9.66 10.91 -47.83
CA GLY A 589 11.07 11.29 -47.81
C GLY A 589 11.84 11.06 -46.51
N PHE A 590 11.26 10.35 -45.52
CA PHE A 590 11.94 10.03 -44.26
C PHE A 590 12.37 8.57 -44.22
N SER A 591 13.56 8.30 -43.67
CA SER A 591 14.01 6.93 -43.43
C SER A 591 13.19 6.25 -42.33
N VAL A 592 13.09 4.93 -42.46
CA VAL A 592 12.56 4.05 -41.42
C VAL A 592 13.61 2.97 -41.16
N ASP A 593 14.17 2.99 -39.96
CA ASP A 593 15.47 2.38 -39.62
C ASP A 593 15.33 1.27 -38.55
N THR A 594 16.39 0.46 -38.38
CA THR A 594 16.43 -0.61 -37.35
C THR A 594 16.62 -0.09 -35.94
N LEU A 595 17.24 1.08 -35.79
CA LEU A 595 17.48 1.84 -34.56
C LEU A 595 17.18 3.32 -34.87
N PRO A 596 17.03 4.21 -33.88
CA PRO A 596 16.88 5.64 -34.14
C PRO A 596 18.04 6.16 -35.02
N TRP A 597 17.75 7.06 -35.95
CA TRP A 597 18.73 7.46 -36.97
C TRP A 597 19.99 8.05 -36.33
N GLY A 598 21.16 7.57 -36.76
CA GLY A 598 22.46 7.96 -36.20
C GLY A 598 22.93 7.14 -34.98
N TYR A 599 22.10 6.27 -34.38
CA TYR A 599 22.55 5.38 -33.29
C TYR A 599 23.56 4.34 -33.81
N ALA A 600 24.56 3.99 -32.99
CA ALA A 600 25.59 3.04 -33.39
C ALA A 600 24.98 1.68 -33.80
N GLY A 601 25.20 1.28 -35.06
CA GLY A 601 24.65 0.05 -35.63
C GLY A 601 23.28 0.18 -36.33
N TYR A 602 22.73 1.40 -36.47
CA TYR A 602 21.49 1.60 -37.24
C TYR A 602 21.64 1.16 -38.71
N GLN A 603 20.56 0.65 -39.29
CA GLN A 603 20.46 0.22 -40.68
C GLN A 603 19.13 0.67 -41.28
N TRP A 604 19.17 1.12 -42.52
CA TRP A 604 17.98 1.49 -43.28
C TRP A 604 17.11 0.27 -43.60
N ARG A 605 15.79 0.36 -43.34
CA ARG A 605 14.83 -0.71 -43.66
C ARG A 605 13.94 -0.35 -44.85
N THR A 606 13.42 0.87 -44.87
CA THR A 606 12.46 1.38 -45.88
C THR A 606 12.34 2.91 -45.77
N SER A 607 11.46 3.51 -46.58
CA SER A 607 11.09 4.93 -46.53
C SER A 607 9.62 5.09 -46.15
N THR A 608 9.24 6.23 -45.56
CA THR A 608 7.85 6.58 -45.26
C THR A 608 6.97 6.69 -46.51
N ASP A 609 7.57 6.85 -47.70
CA ASP A 609 6.89 6.92 -49.00
C ASP A 609 5.87 5.80 -49.23
N SER A 610 6.17 4.58 -48.77
CA SER A 610 5.31 3.40 -48.94
C SER A 610 4.13 3.35 -47.94
N TYR A 611 4.05 4.30 -47.01
CA TYR A 611 3.13 4.29 -45.89
C TYR A 611 2.39 5.63 -45.67
N VAL A 612 2.60 6.63 -46.53
CA VAL A 612 1.92 7.94 -46.40
C VAL A 612 0.39 7.76 -46.42
N GLY A 613 -0.28 8.39 -45.45
CA GLY A 613 -1.71 8.27 -45.21
C GLY A 613 -2.12 7.06 -44.35
N GLN A 614 -1.21 6.13 -44.05
CA GLN A 614 -1.51 4.99 -43.18
C GLN A 614 -1.42 5.39 -41.70
N LYS A 615 -2.38 4.90 -40.92
CA LYS A 615 -2.35 4.95 -39.46
C LYS A 615 -1.55 3.75 -38.94
N VAL A 616 -0.60 4.03 -38.06
CA VAL A 616 0.30 3.05 -37.44
C VAL A 616 0.17 3.13 -35.92
N ASP A 617 0.78 2.21 -35.18
CA ASP A 617 0.84 2.22 -33.72
C ASP A 617 2.26 2.54 -33.25
N ALA A 618 2.40 3.54 -32.39
CA ALA A 618 3.66 3.92 -31.74
C ALA A 618 3.84 3.14 -30.44
N ILE A 619 5.00 2.51 -30.30
CA ILE A 619 5.28 1.53 -29.23
C ILE A 619 6.37 2.02 -28.28
N ARG A 620 7.40 2.69 -28.80
CA ARG A 620 8.48 3.31 -28.02
C ARG A 620 9.01 4.58 -28.63
N GLU A 621 9.53 5.48 -27.80
CA GLU A 621 10.24 6.68 -28.21
C GLU A 621 11.72 6.63 -27.79
N SER A 622 12.57 7.30 -28.55
CA SER A 622 14.00 7.45 -28.23
C SER A 622 14.20 8.33 -26.99
N ALA A 623 15.36 8.23 -26.35
CA ALA A 623 15.65 8.98 -25.12
C ALA A 623 15.70 10.50 -25.33
N ASP A 624 16.02 10.95 -26.55
CA ASP A 624 15.95 12.35 -26.98
C ASP A 624 14.52 12.80 -27.39
N GLY A 625 13.57 11.86 -27.50
CA GLY A 625 12.19 12.10 -27.91
C GLY A 625 11.97 12.42 -29.39
N HIS A 626 12.99 12.35 -30.25
CA HIS A 626 12.90 12.70 -31.67
C HIS A 626 12.34 11.57 -32.56
N TYR A 627 12.63 10.31 -32.22
CA TYR A 627 12.27 9.14 -33.02
C TYR A 627 11.25 8.27 -32.28
N VAL A 628 10.45 7.53 -33.05
CA VAL A 628 9.43 6.62 -32.55
C VAL A 628 9.47 5.28 -33.30
N LEU A 629 9.43 4.19 -32.54
CA LEU A 629 9.28 2.83 -33.02
C LEU A 629 7.80 2.58 -33.35
N ILE A 630 7.51 2.43 -34.64
CA ILE A 630 6.16 2.21 -35.16
C ILE A 630 5.93 0.77 -35.63
N SER A 631 4.70 0.29 -35.45
CA SER A 631 4.18 -0.96 -35.99
C SER A 631 2.90 -0.76 -36.79
N LEU A 632 2.61 -1.70 -37.68
CA LEU A 632 1.33 -1.78 -38.39
C LEU A 632 0.84 -3.23 -38.31
N ASN A 633 -0.43 -3.43 -37.94
CA ASN A 633 -1.03 -4.75 -37.73
C ASN A 633 -0.15 -5.65 -36.83
N GLY A 634 0.35 -5.10 -35.72
CA GLY A 634 1.22 -5.79 -34.75
C GLY A 634 2.68 -5.99 -35.16
N ASN A 635 3.10 -5.60 -36.37
CA ASN A 635 4.45 -5.83 -36.89
C ASN A 635 5.27 -4.55 -36.93
N TYR A 636 6.48 -4.53 -36.33
CA TYR A 636 7.35 -3.34 -36.32
C TYR A 636 7.83 -2.96 -37.74
N ILE A 637 7.49 -1.74 -38.19
CA ILE A 637 7.98 -1.16 -39.45
C ILE A 637 9.39 -0.57 -39.24
N GLY A 638 9.65 0.08 -38.11
CA GLY A 638 10.97 0.62 -37.77
C GLY A 638 10.91 1.83 -36.85
N TRP A 639 12.09 2.38 -36.57
CA TRP A 639 12.23 3.71 -35.99
C TRP A 639 12.08 4.76 -37.09
N VAL A 640 11.25 5.77 -36.86
CA VAL A 640 11.03 6.90 -37.78
C VAL A 640 11.13 8.22 -37.04
N ASP A 641 11.58 9.27 -37.71
CA ASP A 641 11.53 10.65 -37.19
C ASP A 641 10.07 11.08 -37.01
N LYS A 642 9.72 11.60 -35.83
CA LYS A 642 8.38 12.14 -35.54
C LYS A 642 7.96 13.25 -36.50
N ALA A 643 8.89 13.99 -37.10
CA ALA A 643 8.60 15.00 -38.10
C ALA A 643 7.91 14.43 -39.36
N ALA A 644 7.99 13.13 -39.61
CA ALA A 644 7.26 12.44 -40.68
C ALA A 644 5.77 12.19 -40.38
N LEU A 645 5.35 12.35 -39.11
CA LEU A 645 4.06 11.90 -38.58
C LEU A 645 3.09 13.05 -38.30
N SER A 646 1.80 12.74 -38.20
CA SER A 646 0.74 13.60 -37.67
C SER A 646 -0.17 12.79 -36.74
N GLY A 647 -0.98 13.47 -35.91
CA GLY A 647 -1.74 12.78 -34.86
C GLY A 647 -0.86 12.14 -33.78
N LEU A 648 0.36 12.67 -33.59
CA LEU A 648 1.14 12.44 -32.38
C LEU A 648 0.38 13.04 -31.18
N PRO A 649 0.36 12.40 -30.00
CA PRO A 649 -0.24 12.95 -28.80
C PRO A 649 0.53 14.20 -28.37
N THR A 650 -0.21 15.22 -27.91
CA THR A 650 0.38 16.47 -27.44
C THR A 650 0.77 16.32 -25.97
N TYR A 651 1.86 15.59 -25.71
CA TYR A 651 2.43 15.45 -24.37
C TYR A 651 2.73 16.83 -23.77
N ALA A 652 2.31 17.04 -22.52
CA ALA A 652 2.70 18.21 -21.76
C ALA A 652 4.22 18.19 -21.56
N LYS A 653 4.88 19.27 -22.00
CA LYS A 653 6.33 19.45 -21.92
C LYS A 653 6.62 20.88 -21.50
N GLY A 654 7.45 21.03 -20.47
CA GLY A 654 8.06 22.30 -20.10
C GLY A 654 9.52 22.40 -20.54
N PRO A 655 10.29 23.33 -19.94
CA PRO A 655 11.70 23.53 -20.28
C PRO A 655 12.57 22.30 -20.00
N ASP A 656 12.35 21.68 -18.84
CA ASP A 656 13.18 20.62 -18.27
C ASP A 656 12.36 19.41 -17.74
N TRP A 657 11.11 19.27 -18.20
CA TRP A 657 10.21 18.15 -17.83
C TRP A 657 9.25 17.74 -18.95
N THR A 658 8.72 16.52 -18.84
CA THR A 658 7.64 15.97 -19.68
C THR A 658 6.62 15.17 -18.84
N VAL A 659 5.38 15.04 -19.32
CA VAL A 659 4.39 14.09 -18.79
C VAL A 659 3.94 13.15 -19.91
N ILE A 660 4.22 11.85 -19.73
CA ILE A 660 3.93 10.79 -20.72
C ILE A 660 3.14 9.70 -20.02
N ASN A 661 1.96 9.35 -20.55
CA ASN A 661 1.05 8.32 -20.00
C ASN A 661 0.76 8.52 -18.48
N GLY A 662 0.60 9.77 -18.05
CA GLY A 662 0.39 10.15 -16.65
C GLY A 662 1.63 10.11 -15.75
N TYR A 663 2.83 9.83 -16.28
CA TYR A 663 4.10 9.94 -15.55
C TYR A 663 4.81 11.26 -15.86
N PHE A 664 4.97 12.11 -14.85
CA PHE A 664 5.90 13.23 -14.86
C PHE A 664 7.34 12.72 -14.81
N ARG A 665 8.23 13.36 -15.57
CA ARG A 665 9.68 13.15 -15.54
C ARG A 665 10.41 14.48 -15.73
N SER A 666 11.39 14.76 -14.87
CA SER A 666 12.34 15.86 -15.05
C SER A 666 13.65 15.40 -15.72
N ASN A 667 14.38 16.34 -16.31
CA ASN A 667 15.75 16.11 -16.82
C ASN A 667 16.74 15.72 -15.70
N SER A 668 16.43 16.00 -14.44
CA SER A 668 17.18 15.55 -13.26
C SER A 668 16.85 14.11 -12.81
N GLY A 669 15.98 13.40 -13.53
CA GLY A 669 15.63 12.00 -13.27
C GLY A 669 14.47 11.77 -12.29
N VAL A 670 13.92 12.83 -11.70
CA VAL A 670 12.74 12.72 -10.81
C VAL A 670 11.54 12.23 -11.63
N THR A 671 10.89 11.16 -11.17
CA THR A 671 9.76 10.51 -11.86
C THR A 671 8.60 10.29 -10.89
N TYR A 672 7.39 10.72 -11.26
CA TYR A 672 6.17 10.58 -10.46
C TYR A 672 4.98 10.19 -11.32
N TYR A 673 4.08 9.35 -10.81
CA TYR A 673 2.76 9.13 -11.43
C TYR A 673 1.76 10.16 -10.91
N ILE A 674 1.13 10.90 -11.84
CA ILE A 674 0.23 12.02 -11.57
C ILE A 674 -1.05 12.00 -12.43
N GLY A 675 -1.24 10.96 -13.24
CA GLY A 675 -2.41 10.82 -14.10
C GLY A 675 -2.59 11.98 -15.09
N ASN A 676 -3.85 12.30 -15.41
CA ASN A 676 -4.21 13.20 -16.51
C ASN A 676 -4.75 14.58 -16.05
N SER A 677 -4.60 14.96 -14.78
CA SER A 677 -5.04 16.27 -14.26
C SER A 677 -4.12 16.70 -13.12
N TYR A 678 -3.27 17.70 -13.33
CA TYR A 678 -2.14 17.98 -12.44
C TYR A 678 -1.65 19.43 -12.51
N ILE A 679 -0.90 19.83 -11.47
CA ILE A 679 -0.15 21.09 -11.36
C ILE A 679 1.34 20.75 -11.21
N ILE A 680 2.20 21.54 -11.86
CA ILE A 680 3.67 21.40 -11.83
C ILE A 680 4.27 22.76 -11.49
N VAL A 681 5.04 22.83 -10.41
CA VAL A 681 5.79 24.03 -9.97
C VAL A 681 7.28 23.74 -10.11
N SER A 682 7.98 24.62 -10.83
CA SER A 682 9.43 24.57 -10.99
C SER A 682 10.11 25.59 -10.08
N LEU A 683 11.03 25.12 -9.24
CA LEU A 683 11.90 25.96 -8.42
C LEU A 683 13.07 26.53 -9.23
N SER A 684 13.51 25.84 -10.30
CA SER A 684 14.55 26.30 -11.23
C SER A 684 14.06 27.39 -12.19
N HIS A 685 12.86 27.22 -12.75
CA HIS A 685 12.26 28.14 -13.72
C HIS A 685 11.27 29.14 -13.09
N GLN A 686 11.05 29.09 -11.76
CA GLN A 686 10.12 29.94 -11.02
C GLN A 686 8.78 30.12 -11.74
N SER A 687 8.19 28.98 -12.13
CA SER A 687 7.01 28.90 -12.99
C SER A 687 6.06 27.81 -12.53
N VAL A 688 4.75 28.02 -12.73
CA VAL A 688 3.70 27.02 -12.55
C VAL A 688 3.01 26.74 -13.87
N TRP A 689 2.79 25.44 -14.14
CA TRP A 689 1.92 24.96 -15.22
C TRP A 689 0.83 24.07 -14.65
N ALA A 690 -0.33 24.00 -15.31
CA ALA A 690 -1.37 23.05 -14.94
C ALA A 690 -2.15 22.57 -16.16
N TYR A 691 -2.41 21.26 -16.23
CA TYR A 691 -3.03 20.59 -17.37
C TYR A 691 -4.23 19.73 -16.96
N LYS A 692 -5.21 19.64 -17.88
CA LYS A 692 -6.24 18.60 -17.91
C LYS A 692 -6.23 17.89 -19.26
N GLY A 693 -5.90 16.60 -19.26
CA GLY A 693 -5.52 15.88 -20.47
C GLY A 693 -4.31 16.56 -21.12
N GLU A 694 -4.43 16.84 -22.41
CA GLU A 694 -3.42 17.60 -23.18
C GLU A 694 -3.62 19.13 -23.08
N THR A 695 -4.73 19.60 -22.49
CA THR A 695 -5.07 21.02 -22.42
C THR A 695 -4.36 21.72 -21.27
N MET A 696 -3.43 22.62 -21.58
CA MET A 696 -2.83 23.54 -20.62
C MET A 696 -3.84 24.61 -20.20
N LEU A 697 -4.21 24.66 -18.92
CA LEU A 697 -5.11 25.68 -18.35
C LEU A 697 -4.35 26.85 -17.70
N VAL A 698 -3.13 26.61 -17.22
CA VAL A 698 -2.27 27.64 -16.62
C VAL A 698 -0.84 27.45 -17.08
N SER A 699 -0.18 28.56 -17.40
CA SER A 699 1.27 28.71 -17.54
C SER A 699 1.61 30.11 -17.05
N ALA A 700 2.24 30.24 -15.88
CA ALA A 700 2.51 31.54 -15.27
C ALA A 700 3.85 31.55 -14.51
N PRO A 701 4.60 32.66 -14.52
CA PRO A 701 5.70 32.86 -13.59
C PRO A 701 5.14 32.97 -12.16
N VAL A 702 5.91 32.50 -11.17
CA VAL A 702 5.57 32.53 -9.74
C VAL A 702 6.76 33.04 -8.93
N ILE A 703 6.59 33.19 -7.61
CA ILE A 703 7.69 33.34 -6.66
C ILE A 703 7.51 32.27 -5.58
N THR A 704 8.49 31.38 -5.46
CA THR A 704 8.46 30.32 -4.44
C THR A 704 9.10 30.80 -3.13
N GLY A 705 9.18 29.89 -2.15
CA GLY A 705 9.80 30.14 -0.86
C GLY A 705 11.31 30.45 -0.94
N LYS A 706 11.79 31.33 -0.06
CA LYS A 706 13.16 31.89 -0.05
C LYS A 706 14.17 30.94 0.61
N PRO A 707 15.09 30.28 -0.14
CA PRO A 707 15.95 29.25 0.44
C PRO A 707 16.96 29.78 1.46
N SER A 708 17.50 30.99 1.23
CA SER A 708 18.50 31.60 2.13
C SER A 708 17.94 32.03 3.49
N ALA A 709 16.62 31.96 3.69
CA ALA A 709 15.94 32.22 4.95
C ALA A 709 15.42 30.93 5.61
N ASN A 710 15.93 29.77 5.19
CA ASN A 710 15.40 28.43 5.53
C ASN A 710 13.92 28.22 5.13
N ASN A 711 13.41 29.05 4.22
CA ASN A 711 12.00 29.11 3.82
C ASN A 711 11.77 28.51 2.41
N ALA A 712 12.60 27.56 1.98
CA ALA A 712 12.45 26.94 0.66
C ALA A 712 11.10 26.21 0.54
N THR A 713 10.43 26.33 -0.62
CA THR A 713 9.28 25.46 -0.92
C THR A 713 9.75 24.01 -0.98
N PRO A 714 9.09 23.07 -0.29
CA PRO A 714 9.48 21.66 -0.27
C PRO A 714 9.30 21.03 -1.66
N ARG A 715 10.26 20.18 -2.04
CA ARG A 715 10.21 19.35 -3.25
C ARG A 715 9.45 18.06 -2.99
N GLY A 716 8.76 17.54 -4.01
CA GLY A 716 8.06 16.27 -3.94
C GLY A 716 6.83 16.19 -4.83
N LEU A 717 6.09 15.09 -4.66
CA LEU A 717 4.72 14.93 -5.13
C LEU A 717 3.78 15.20 -3.94
N PHE A 718 2.87 16.15 -4.12
CA PHE A 718 1.86 16.55 -3.14
C PHE A 718 0.47 16.53 -3.79
N TYR A 719 -0.57 16.86 -3.03
CA TYR A 719 -1.96 16.89 -3.50
C TYR A 719 -2.70 18.08 -2.91
N ILE A 720 -3.64 18.68 -3.66
CA ILE A 720 -4.50 19.76 -3.15
C ILE A 720 -5.28 19.27 -1.93
N GLN A 721 -5.10 19.95 -0.80
CA GLN A 721 -5.65 19.58 0.51
C GLN A 721 -7.11 20.04 0.65
N PRO A 722 -7.92 19.41 1.53
CA PRO A 722 -9.36 19.71 1.66
C PRO A 722 -9.67 21.12 2.18
N PHE A 723 -8.69 21.83 2.73
CA PHE A 723 -8.84 23.18 3.33
C PHE A 723 -8.72 24.33 2.32
N LYS A 724 -8.87 24.04 1.02
CA LYS A 724 -8.85 25.01 -0.08
C LYS A 724 -9.98 26.04 0.06
N GLN A 725 -9.64 27.32 0.10
CA GLN A 725 -10.55 28.40 0.55
C GLN A 725 -10.45 29.67 -0.31
N SER A 726 -11.56 30.41 -0.43
CA SER A 726 -11.67 31.65 -1.20
C SER A 726 -12.79 32.54 -0.63
N PRO A 727 -12.51 33.72 -0.06
CA PRO A 727 -11.19 34.25 0.33
C PRO A 727 -10.59 33.50 1.54
N SER A 728 -9.34 33.80 1.88
CA SER A 728 -8.67 33.29 3.08
C SER A 728 -7.71 34.34 3.67
N VAL A 729 -7.18 34.08 4.86
CA VAL A 729 -6.13 34.90 5.50
C VAL A 729 -5.03 33.96 5.95
N LEU A 730 -3.84 34.11 5.36
CA LEU A 730 -2.69 33.27 5.65
C LEU A 730 -1.96 33.84 6.87
N ILE A 731 -2.01 33.12 7.99
CA ILE A 731 -1.43 33.54 9.27
C ILE A 731 -0.11 32.81 9.49
N GLY A 732 0.98 33.58 9.64
CA GLY A 732 2.29 33.11 10.08
C GLY A 732 2.56 33.48 11.54
N ALA A 733 3.81 33.34 11.98
CA ALA A 733 4.21 33.70 13.34
C ALA A 733 4.17 35.23 13.60
N ASP A 734 4.38 36.03 12.55
CA ASP A 734 4.53 37.48 12.59
C ASP A 734 3.69 38.23 11.51
N TYR A 735 2.94 37.51 10.67
CA TYR A 735 2.15 38.08 9.58
C TYR A 735 0.72 37.53 9.49
N ALA A 736 -0.18 38.34 8.94
CA ALA A 736 -1.51 37.91 8.50
C ALA A 736 -1.79 38.50 7.10
N SER A 737 -1.74 37.66 6.07
CA SER A 737 -1.83 38.07 4.67
C SER A 737 -3.18 37.67 4.07
N PRO A 738 -4.10 38.62 3.80
CA PRO A 738 -5.37 38.31 3.13
C PRO A 738 -5.12 37.91 1.67
N VAL A 739 -5.73 36.81 1.24
CA VAL A 739 -5.64 36.27 -0.11
C VAL A 739 -7.03 35.96 -0.66
N SER A 740 -7.20 36.10 -1.97
CA SER A 740 -8.46 35.81 -2.66
C SER A 740 -8.66 34.32 -2.86
N PHE A 741 -7.58 33.56 -3.05
CA PHE A 741 -7.58 32.12 -3.31
C PHE A 741 -6.43 31.45 -2.55
N TRP A 742 -6.74 30.44 -1.73
CA TRP A 742 -5.77 29.60 -1.03
C TRP A 742 -5.90 28.15 -1.51
N ILE A 743 -4.81 27.61 -2.07
CA ILE A 743 -4.72 26.23 -2.59
C ILE A 743 -3.60 25.50 -1.84
N PRO A 744 -3.85 25.02 -0.61
CA PRO A 744 -2.88 24.26 0.18
C PRO A 744 -2.52 22.94 -0.51
N PHE A 745 -1.25 22.55 -0.46
CA PHE A 745 -0.77 21.24 -0.92
C PHE A 745 0.12 20.49 0.09
N VAL A 746 0.76 21.18 1.05
CA VAL A 746 1.43 20.56 2.21
C VAL A 746 0.74 21.00 3.51
N GLY A 747 -0.07 20.11 4.07
CA GLY A 747 -0.93 20.43 5.22
C GLY A 747 -1.79 21.67 4.96
N ASN A 748 -1.99 22.51 5.98
CA ASN A 748 -2.47 23.89 5.78
C ASN A 748 -1.32 24.93 5.87
N MET A 749 -0.08 24.51 5.58
CA MET A 749 1.13 25.33 5.79
C MET A 749 1.72 25.87 4.49
N VAL A 750 1.70 25.09 3.41
CA VAL A 750 2.25 25.48 2.10
C VAL A 750 1.21 25.27 1.01
N GLY A 751 1.01 26.31 0.19
CA GLY A 751 0.02 26.33 -0.88
C GLY A 751 0.34 27.33 -1.99
N LEU A 752 -0.47 27.32 -3.05
CA LEU A 752 -0.49 28.39 -4.05
C LEU A 752 -1.55 29.43 -3.67
N HIS A 753 -1.23 30.71 -3.79
CA HIS A 753 -2.15 31.81 -3.51
C HIS A 753 -1.82 33.07 -4.31
N ASP A 754 -2.76 34.01 -4.37
CA ASP A 754 -2.49 35.34 -4.88
C ASP A 754 -1.64 36.14 -3.88
N SER A 755 -0.77 37.00 -4.42
CA SER A 755 0.08 37.91 -3.65
C SER A 755 -0.09 39.33 -4.18
N SER A 756 -1.22 39.95 -3.84
CA SER A 756 -1.59 41.31 -4.26
C SER A 756 -0.59 42.39 -3.80
N TRP A 757 0.19 42.10 -2.76
CA TRP A 757 1.29 42.92 -2.25
C TRP A 757 2.59 42.83 -3.09
N GLN A 758 2.69 41.89 -4.04
CA GLN A 758 3.91 41.71 -4.83
C GLN A 758 3.98 42.69 -6.01
N THR A 759 4.85 43.69 -5.89
CA THR A 759 5.07 44.76 -6.87
C THR A 759 6.28 44.53 -7.80
N HIS A 760 7.17 43.58 -7.48
CA HIS A 760 8.43 43.35 -8.20
C HIS A 760 8.32 42.39 -9.40
N GLY A 761 7.09 42.04 -9.80
CA GLY A 761 6.83 41.00 -10.80
C GLY A 761 6.87 39.58 -10.22
N TYR A 762 7.04 38.60 -11.09
CA TYR A 762 7.12 37.16 -10.78
C TYR A 762 8.14 36.49 -11.70
N GLY A 763 8.69 35.33 -11.30
CA GLY A 763 9.70 34.60 -12.05
C GLY A 763 11.13 35.09 -11.82
N GLY A 764 12.11 34.42 -12.44
CA GLY A 764 13.54 34.75 -12.32
C GLY A 764 14.05 34.70 -10.88
N ASP A 765 15.13 35.43 -10.57
CA ASP A 765 15.79 35.39 -9.26
C ASP A 765 15.02 36.10 -8.12
N VAL A 766 13.79 36.60 -8.37
CA VAL A 766 13.03 37.42 -7.42
C VAL A 766 12.77 36.66 -6.11
N TYR A 767 12.63 35.34 -6.14
CA TYR A 767 12.47 34.47 -4.96
C TYR A 767 13.68 34.47 -4.00
N LEU A 768 14.90 34.79 -4.48
CA LEU A 768 16.07 34.93 -3.61
C LEU A 768 15.97 36.16 -2.70
N TYR A 769 15.21 37.17 -3.11
CA TYR A 769 15.08 38.44 -2.40
C TYR A 769 13.72 38.55 -1.69
N TYR A 770 12.63 38.31 -2.42
CA TYR A 770 11.23 38.47 -2.01
C TYR A 770 10.45 37.14 -2.00
N GLY A 771 11.14 36.00 -1.92
CA GLY A 771 10.51 34.69 -1.75
C GLY A 771 9.73 34.58 -0.44
N SER A 772 8.72 33.71 -0.46
CA SER A 772 7.77 33.53 0.63
C SER A 772 8.32 32.70 1.81
N HIS A 773 7.49 32.49 2.84
CA HIS A 773 7.64 31.46 3.88
C HIS A 773 7.23 30.06 3.36
N GLY A 774 7.81 29.62 2.24
CA GLY A 774 7.56 28.30 1.63
C GLY A 774 6.42 28.22 0.60
N CYS A 775 5.40 29.08 0.66
CA CYS A 775 4.28 29.13 -0.30
C CYS A 775 4.68 29.51 -1.74
N VAL A 776 3.77 29.28 -2.70
CA VAL A 776 3.95 29.66 -4.11
C VAL A 776 3.10 30.88 -4.42
N ASN A 777 3.71 32.06 -4.28
CA ASN A 777 3.13 33.36 -4.63
C ASN A 777 2.85 33.37 -6.15
N THR A 778 1.57 33.41 -6.52
CA THR A 778 1.08 33.17 -7.89
C THR A 778 0.28 34.39 -8.39
N PRO A 779 0.37 34.76 -9.67
CA PRO A 779 -0.48 35.83 -10.23
C PRO A 779 -1.98 35.53 -10.05
N TYR A 780 -2.76 36.56 -9.70
CA TYR A 780 -4.19 36.45 -9.35
C TYR A 780 -5.00 35.61 -10.35
N GLU A 781 -4.87 35.87 -11.65
CA GLU A 781 -5.61 35.14 -12.70
C GLU A 781 -5.18 33.69 -12.84
N ALA A 782 -3.90 33.39 -12.64
CA ALA A 782 -3.39 32.03 -12.68
C ALA A 782 -3.94 31.23 -11.48
N VAL A 783 -3.84 31.75 -10.26
CA VAL A 783 -4.37 31.04 -9.08
C VAL A 783 -5.89 30.97 -9.06
N ARG A 784 -6.61 31.98 -9.56
CA ARG A 784 -8.07 31.94 -9.78
C ARG A 784 -8.45 30.78 -10.70
N THR A 785 -7.70 30.62 -11.80
CA THR A 785 -7.89 29.51 -12.74
C THR A 785 -7.58 28.17 -12.09
N LEU A 786 -6.48 28.07 -11.31
CA LEU A 786 -6.18 26.87 -10.52
C LEU A 786 -7.28 26.56 -9.47
N TYR A 787 -7.88 27.61 -8.88
CA TYR A 787 -8.88 27.48 -7.83
C TYR A 787 -10.13 26.81 -8.36
N TYR A 788 -10.75 27.36 -9.41
CA TYR A 788 -11.98 26.79 -9.97
C TYR A 788 -11.75 25.54 -10.83
N SER A 789 -10.56 25.34 -11.39
CA SER A 789 -10.30 24.19 -12.27
C SER A 789 -10.01 22.89 -11.53
N TYR A 790 -9.23 22.91 -10.44
CA TYR A 790 -8.65 21.69 -9.87
C TYR A 790 -9.27 21.30 -8.52
N PRO A 791 -9.89 20.11 -8.38
CA PRO A 791 -10.47 19.67 -7.12
C PRO A 791 -9.41 19.32 -6.07
N VAL A 792 -9.86 19.16 -4.83
CA VAL A 792 -9.12 18.46 -3.76
C VAL A 792 -8.64 17.09 -4.28
N GLY A 793 -7.43 16.68 -3.89
CA GLY A 793 -6.81 15.46 -4.40
C GLY A 793 -6.12 15.59 -5.77
N THR A 794 -6.14 16.77 -6.41
CA THR A 794 -5.31 17.00 -7.62
C THR A 794 -3.82 16.94 -7.26
N PRO A 795 -2.98 16.15 -7.95
CA PRO A 795 -1.54 16.13 -7.73
C PRO A 795 -0.84 17.45 -8.09
N VAL A 796 0.12 17.84 -7.24
CA VAL A 796 0.98 19.02 -7.35
C VAL A 796 2.43 18.56 -7.24
N VAL A 797 3.19 18.64 -8.34
CA VAL A 797 4.63 18.34 -8.36
C VAL A 797 5.42 19.60 -8.07
N VAL A 798 6.43 19.52 -7.19
CA VAL A 798 7.42 20.58 -6.96
C VAL A 798 8.83 20.02 -7.11
N TYR A 799 9.66 20.63 -7.97
CA TYR A 799 11.01 20.14 -8.31
C TYR A 799 12.02 21.27 -8.54
#